data_AF-A0A2G6VWW8-F1
#
_entry.id   AF-A0A2G6VWW8-F1
#
_cell.length_a   1.000
_cell.length_b   1.000
_cell.length_c   1.000
_cell.angle_alpha   90.00
_cell.angle_beta   90.00
_cell.angle_gamma   90.00
#
_symmetry.space_group_name_H-M   'P 1'
#
loop_
_entity.id
_entity.type
_entity.pdbx_description
1 polymer ?
#
loop_
_entity_poly.entity_id
_entity_poly.type
_entity_poly.pdbx_seq_one_letter_code
_entity_poly.pdbx_strand_id
1 'polypeptide(L)'
;MKFYKKIFFFFLIVATLEGYAQNTLDNLGLTGGTPAAVAYSLRKLSTSYVGSAIQVRRSTDNATQDIGFDSNGDLDTTTLLAFVGSNDAFVTIWYDQSGNGRNLIKTDNNVQPKIVFNGTFKYIGTRVAIDFSGNKGLVYSGSLSLASITSVIKSESMNWPSYHTILEGSPRIGGILESGGTTFHSNVYPLAIWKDGIPKTTAESLAPVNQAMVLSISTRTDNLTQVFIGNYDGGNSGGSILQSEAIGFSSLNASTIRLSLECNQGTYYGIAMTLCTTAIVINPSSSTHLECVGTTATPLSVQASGQNLIYQWYSNSSSSTSGGTLIAGATGATFIPPTTVNGTTYYYVVVSGLLGLPVTSAISGAVTIETLSTVIITPASASLNSGDSITLTASGASTYLWGTGLTTPLDQVPTCKLAVGLRLLRSDYTGFAVRLRRDSDNTEADFGFINTDLDTATISTWLGVSAGYCVKLYDQSGNGNDMMPSSVGAQPLYVYNGLNNKPILRFNTGQNIKNNVNFTPPYTVVYAAKQTGPSRGRVLNANNNNWLLGWWNGSKSQAYFDGWVSQPGGISADNNPFVYTATGTGSASTIFENGISKTVNTNGGSTGPNGLRINESEPSDADVADIFVFNSVLSDSNREAIEKSTASYYNIYGQPMVAGETLTVSPTETTTYQVTGYSANEGCSVSNSVTVTVLNNPNLSNFNLQIKTYFDGSYTITPPTSISTGAITYASSNTAVATISGTTVTIVGAGSTTITASQAGDATHFGDSISATLTVNAVSVLTNNGQISDTDFNYINKNGALATSNSLTKYGQAVSTKSNDGLSAASAGVNALQIKADYPSAADGLYWITNPNINGGTPFQIYADMTTDGGGWTLIMCNNNGSGWDGNNAILRNETAPTINGQYSIIAYADYLKKSSSGFQYMIDATTRGRWGGIWTANQAYSFVNTNNTQTDITLNTKFDSWSYQGSGIEQIMPWYSPGSQGAITTSNDANGDWWGTLVSTNGFSPAPWLGCCGNSNPGIIWYWVR
;
A
#
# COMPACT_ATOMS: atom_id res chain seq x y z
N MET A 1 -29.59 7.13 60.84
CA MET A 1 -29.59 5.95 61.73
C MET A 1 -29.95 4.72 60.89
N LYS A 2 -29.04 3.74 60.82
CA LYS A 2 -29.13 2.34 60.33
C LYS A 2 -29.41 2.01 58.84
N PHE A 3 -28.29 1.59 58.22
CA PHE A 3 -28.05 0.74 57.04
C PHE A 3 -29.04 -0.42 56.77
N TYR A 4 -29.20 -0.79 55.49
CA TYR A 4 -28.81 -2.11 54.96
C TYR A 4 -28.54 -2.10 53.44
N LYS A 5 -27.40 -2.65 53.05
CA LYS A 5 -26.92 -2.94 51.68
C LYS A 5 -27.87 -3.89 50.95
N LYS A 6 -28.14 -3.65 49.66
CA LYS A 6 -28.27 -4.73 48.66
C LYS A 6 -27.47 -4.40 47.41
N ILE A 7 -26.60 -5.35 47.11
CA ILE A 7 -25.64 -5.46 46.02
C ILE A 7 -26.36 -5.32 44.67
N PHE A 8 -25.92 -4.36 43.84
CA PHE A 8 -26.20 -4.35 42.40
C PHE A 8 -25.21 -5.32 41.75
N PHE A 9 -25.66 -6.53 41.43
CA PHE A 9 -24.97 -7.39 40.47
C PHE A 9 -25.25 -6.82 39.08
N PHE A 10 -24.26 -6.16 38.48
CA PHE A 10 -24.27 -5.84 37.06
C PHE A 10 -24.09 -7.17 36.32
N PHE A 11 -25.19 -7.77 35.84
CA PHE A 11 -25.08 -8.76 34.77
C PHE A 11 -24.66 -7.97 33.52
N LEU A 12 -23.40 -8.12 33.14
CA LEU A 12 -22.89 -7.74 31.84
C LEU A 12 -23.65 -8.58 30.81
N ILE A 13 -24.77 -8.07 30.29
CA ILE A 13 -25.33 -8.57 29.04
C ILE A 13 -24.33 -8.16 27.98
N VAL A 14 -23.49 -9.11 27.57
CA VAL A 14 -22.81 -9.04 26.28
C VAL A 14 -23.93 -9.04 25.24
N ALA A 15 -24.41 -7.87 24.86
CA ALA A 15 -25.15 -7.72 23.63
C ALA A 15 -24.10 -7.88 22.53
N THR A 16 -23.95 -9.10 22.03
CA THR A 16 -23.40 -9.28 20.69
C THR A 16 -24.32 -8.49 19.76
N LEU A 17 -23.81 -7.39 19.20
CA LEU A 17 -24.41 -6.75 18.03
C LEU A 17 -24.19 -7.71 16.85
N GLU A 18 -24.95 -8.80 16.85
CA GLU A 18 -25.17 -9.58 15.64
C GLU A 18 -26.06 -8.70 14.76
N GLY A 19 -25.47 -8.08 13.75
CA GLY A 19 -26.24 -7.56 12.63
C GLY A 19 -26.94 -8.77 12.02
N TYR A 20 -28.22 -8.96 12.33
CA TYR A 20 -28.98 -10.08 11.79
C TYR A 20 -29.11 -9.88 10.28
N ALA A 21 -28.36 -10.68 9.51
CA ALA A 21 -28.61 -10.83 8.10
C ALA A 21 -30.04 -11.38 7.92
N GLN A 22 -30.75 -10.89 6.92
CA GLN A 22 -32.09 -11.37 6.62
C GLN A 22 -32.05 -12.86 6.26
N ASN A 23 -32.83 -13.68 6.97
CA ASN A 23 -32.87 -15.11 6.72
C ASN A 23 -33.74 -15.42 5.50
N THR A 24 -33.21 -16.22 4.59
CA THR A 24 -34.02 -16.85 3.54
C THR A 24 -34.78 -18.01 4.17
N LEU A 25 -36.11 -17.99 4.12
CA LEU A 25 -36.96 -19.05 4.67
C LEU A 25 -36.98 -20.28 3.74
N ASP A 26 -35.81 -20.87 3.51
CA ASP A 26 -35.54 -21.92 2.53
C ASP A 26 -36.24 -23.26 2.85
N ASN A 27 -36.51 -23.55 4.14
CA ASN A 27 -37.33 -24.72 4.51
C ASN A 27 -38.80 -24.58 4.09
N LEU A 28 -39.24 -23.37 3.74
CA LEU A 28 -40.54 -23.11 3.13
C LEU A 28 -40.50 -23.05 1.59
N GLY A 29 -39.32 -23.24 1.00
CA GLY A 29 -39.10 -23.08 -0.43
C GLY A 29 -39.11 -21.61 -0.88
N LEU A 30 -38.85 -20.65 0.00
CA LEU A 30 -38.68 -19.24 -0.37
C LEU A 30 -37.22 -18.91 -0.73
N THR A 31 -37.05 -17.85 -1.51
CA THR A 31 -35.73 -17.31 -1.91
C THR A 31 -35.49 -15.94 -1.27
N GLY A 32 -34.25 -15.44 -1.33
CA GLY A 32 -33.90 -14.10 -0.83
C GLY A 32 -34.65 -12.95 -1.52
N GLY A 33 -35.26 -13.20 -2.69
CA GLY A 33 -36.11 -12.23 -3.39
C GLY A 33 -37.52 -12.07 -2.78
N THR A 34 -37.89 -12.88 -1.78
CA THR A 34 -39.18 -12.77 -1.08
C THR A 34 -38.98 -12.65 0.44
N PRO A 35 -38.40 -11.53 0.90
CA PRO A 35 -38.07 -11.34 2.30
C PRO A 35 -39.30 -11.33 3.21
N ALA A 36 -39.30 -12.17 4.24
CA ALA A 36 -40.30 -12.08 5.31
C ALA A 36 -40.03 -10.86 6.20
N ALA A 37 -41.10 -10.14 6.55
CA ALA A 37 -41.05 -9.01 7.48
C ALA A 37 -41.05 -9.49 8.94
N VAL A 38 -41.72 -10.63 9.21
CA VAL A 38 -41.73 -11.35 10.49
C VAL A 38 -41.95 -12.84 10.22
N ALA A 39 -41.35 -13.72 11.01
CA ALA A 39 -41.58 -15.17 10.89
C ALA A 39 -41.56 -15.85 12.26
N TYR A 40 -42.72 -16.25 12.76
CA TYR A 40 -42.87 -16.94 14.04
C TYR A 40 -43.30 -18.38 13.79
N SER A 41 -42.52 -19.35 14.26
CA SER A 41 -42.88 -20.77 14.16
C SER A 41 -42.27 -21.59 15.28
N LEU A 42 -42.90 -22.72 15.59
CA LEU A 42 -42.32 -23.77 16.45
C LEU A 42 -41.38 -24.71 15.67
N ARG A 43 -41.32 -24.63 14.34
CA ARG A 43 -40.32 -25.32 13.50
C ARG A 43 -39.29 -24.36 12.97
N LYS A 44 -38.13 -24.88 12.58
CA LYS A 44 -37.04 -24.12 11.98
C LYS A 44 -37.40 -23.79 10.52
N LEU A 45 -37.56 -22.50 10.21
CA LEU A 45 -38.00 -22.01 8.90
C LEU A 45 -36.84 -21.69 7.94
N SER A 46 -35.64 -21.53 8.47
CA SER A 46 -34.43 -21.27 7.69
C SER A 46 -33.28 -22.16 8.16
N THR A 47 -32.55 -22.78 7.24
CA THR A 47 -31.35 -23.56 7.57
C THR A 47 -30.28 -22.71 8.26
N SER A 48 -30.17 -21.45 7.86
CA SER A 48 -29.24 -20.44 8.40
C SER A 48 -29.66 -19.84 9.75
N TYR A 49 -30.88 -20.10 10.24
CA TYR A 49 -31.30 -19.59 11.55
C TYR A 49 -30.54 -20.31 12.68
N VAL A 50 -29.93 -19.56 13.60
CA VAL A 50 -29.15 -20.12 14.72
C VAL A 50 -29.77 -19.84 16.09
N GLY A 51 -30.96 -19.22 16.13
CA GLY A 51 -31.66 -18.85 17.36
C GLY A 51 -32.59 -19.94 17.93
N SER A 52 -33.21 -19.64 19.06
CA SER A 52 -34.23 -20.49 19.70
C SER A 52 -35.61 -20.29 19.09
N ALA A 53 -36.52 -21.26 19.25
CA ALA A 53 -37.90 -21.12 18.77
C ALA A 53 -38.73 -20.22 19.70
N ILE A 54 -38.67 -20.50 20.99
CA ILE A 54 -39.45 -19.81 22.04
C ILE A 54 -38.65 -19.69 23.33
N GLN A 55 -39.03 -18.75 24.19
CA GLN A 55 -38.70 -18.77 25.60
C GLN A 55 -39.94 -19.18 26.39
N VAL A 56 -39.77 -20.10 27.33
CA VAL A 56 -40.85 -20.58 28.21
C VAL A 56 -40.58 -20.23 29.66
N ARG A 57 -41.64 -19.99 30.43
CA ARG A 57 -41.66 -19.83 31.88
C ARG A 57 -42.34 -21.04 32.52
N ARG A 58 -41.66 -21.69 33.46
CA ARG A 58 -42.20 -22.80 34.24
C ARG A 58 -43.13 -22.30 35.36
N SER A 59 -44.24 -22.99 35.57
CA SER A 59 -45.28 -22.56 36.52
C SER A 59 -44.90 -22.61 38.00
N THR A 60 -43.97 -23.48 38.38
CA THR A 60 -43.64 -23.73 39.80
C THR A 60 -42.85 -22.62 40.46
N ASP A 61 -41.98 -21.95 39.70
CA ASP A 61 -41.01 -21.00 40.23
C ASP A 61 -40.75 -19.80 39.32
N ASN A 62 -41.46 -19.69 38.20
CA ASN A 62 -41.29 -18.65 37.19
C ASN A 62 -39.89 -18.62 36.54
N ALA A 63 -39.09 -19.68 36.67
CA ALA A 63 -37.84 -19.79 35.92
C ALA A 63 -38.13 -19.79 34.42
N THR A 64 -37.24 -19.18 33.63
CA THR A 64 -37.35 -19.14 32.16
C THR A 64 -36.24 -19.94 31.49
N GLN A 65 -36.54 -20.54 30.33
CA GLN A 65 -35.56 -21.21 29.49
C GLN A 65 -35.90 -21.01 28.01
N ASP A 66 -34.88 -20.75 27.20
CA ASP A 66 -34.99 -20.74 25.75
C ASP A 66 -34.97 -22.18 25.21
N ILE A 67 -35.90 -22.49 24.32
CA ILE A 67 -36.08 -23.81 23.71
C ILE A 67 -35.86 -23.68 22.21
N GLY A 68 -34.86 -24.41 21.71
CA GLY A 68 -34.49 -24.46 20.31
C GLY A 68 -35.23 -25.55 19.52
N PHE A 69 -34.56 -26.03 18.48
CA PHE A 69 -35.07 -27.07 17.60
C PHE A 69 -34.27 -28.36 17.77
N ASP A 70 -34.91 -29.50 17.49
CA ASP A 70 -34.24 -30.79 17.39
C ASP A 70 -33.50 -30.95 16.05
N SER A 71 -32.90 -32.12 15.82
CA SER A 71 -32.16 -32.42 14.59
C SER A 71 -33.01 -32.42 13.32
N ASN A 72 -34.33 -32.54 13.44
CA ASN A 72 -35.27 -32.49 12.32
C ASN A 72 -35.77 -31.06 12.06
N GLY A 73 -35.38 -30.11 12.90
CA GLY A 73 -35.88 -28.74 12.85
C GLY A 73 -37.26 -28.58 13.52
N ASP A 74 -37.75 -29.57 14.26
CA ASP A 74 -38.98 -29.46 15.04
C ASP A 74 -38.68 -28.83 16.42
N LEU A 75 -39.67 -28.33 17.15
CA LEU A 75 -39.46 -27.84 18.53
C LEU A 75 -38.83 -28.94 19.39
N ASP A 76 -37.75 -28.61 20.13
CA ASP A 76 -37.10 -29.57 21.03
C ASP A 76 -37.98 -29.82 22.27
N THR A 77 -38.94 -30.72 22.11
CA THR A 77 -39.87 -31.14 23.14
C THR A 77 -39.18 -31.91 24.28
N THR A 78 -38.02 -32.52 24.01
CA THR A 78 -37.24 -33.26 25.02
C THR A 78 -36.64 -32.27 26.01
N THR A 79 -35.97 -31.23 25.52
CA THR A 79 -35.41 -30.16 26.35
C THR A 79 -36.52 -29.40 27.09
N LEU A 80 -37.63 -29.12 26.41
CA LEU A 80 -38.79 -28.46 27.03
C LEU A 80 -39.39 -29.26 28.19
N LEU A 81 -39.62 -30.58 28.01
CA LEU A 81 -40.14 -31.41 29.10
C LEU A 81 -39.11 -31.66 30.20
N ALA A 82 -37.81 -31.73 29.88
CA ALA A 82 -36.76 -31.83 30.88
C ALA A 82 -36.74 -30.58 31.79
N PHE A 83 -36.99 -29.40 31.22
CA PHE A 83 -37.10 -28.15 31.97
C PHE A 83 -38.36 -28.09 32.85
N VAL A 84 -39.52 -28.43 32.28
CA VAL A 84 -40.84 -28.17 32.89
C VAL A 84 -41.29 -29.32 33.81
N GLY A 85 -40.88 -30.55 33.50
CA GLY A 85 -41.36 -31.76 34.15
C GLY A 85 -42.87 -31.97 33.94
N SER A 86 -43.57 -32.39 34.99
CA SER A 86 -45.03 -32.59 34.99
C SER A 86 -45.84 -31.32 35.24
N ASN A 87 -45.22 -30.14 35.16
CA ASN A 87 -45.87 -28.86 35.45
C ASN A 87 -46.36 -28.17 34.16
N ASP A 88 -46.91 -26.98 34.34
CA ASP A 88 -47.31 -26.12 33.23
C ASP A 88 -46.15 -25.23 32.76
N ALA A 89 -46.15 -24.87 31.49
CA ALA A 89 -45.23 -23.87 30.94
C ALA A 89 -45.94 -22.87 30.03
N PHE A 90 -45.50 -21.62 30.15
CA PHE A 90 -46.08 -20.46 29.47
C PHE A 90 -45.05 -19.83 28.55
N VAL A 91 -45.42 -19.45 27.32
CA VAL A 91 -44.50 -18.81 26.38
C VAL A 91 -44.35 -17.34 26.74
N THR A 92 -43.12 -16.90 27.01
CA THR A 92 -42.79 -15.50 27.32
C THR A 92 -42.34 -14.74 26.08
N ILE A 93 -41.60 -15.42 25.19
CA ILE A 93 -41.09 -14.89 23.93
C ILE A 93 -41.33 -15.93 22.83
N TRP A 94 -41.82 -15.47 21.68
CA TRP A 94 -41.75 -16.23 20.43
C TRP A 94 -40.78 -15.51 19.51
N TYR A 95 -39.66 -16.17 19.22
CA TYR A 95 -38.56 -15.55 18.50
C TYR A 95 -38.86 -15.41 17.01
N ASP A 96 -38.43 -14.28 16.43
CA ASP A 96 -38.53 -13.99 15.01
C ASP A 96 -37.40 -14.68 14.25
N GLN A 97 -37.78 -15.56 13.32
CA GLN A 97 -36.87 -16.30 12.46
C GLN A 97 -36.53 -15.56 11.17
N SER A 98 -37.14 -14.41 10.88
CA SER A 98 -36.90 -13.67 9.62
C SER A 98 -35.53 -12.99 9.52
N GLY A 99 -34.82 -12.86 10.65
CA GLY A 99 -33.57 -12.09 10.73
C GLY A 99 -33.80 -10.59 10.98
N ASN A 100 -35.01 -10.14 11.28
CA ASN A 100 -35.28 -8.74 11.65
C ASN A 100 -35.28 -8.49 13.17
N GLY A 101 -35.15 -9.54 13.99
CA GLY A 101 -35.14 -9.43 15.45
C GLY A 101 -36.46 -8.97 16.07
N ARG A 102 -37.60 -9.13 15.36
CA ARG A 102 -38.91 -8.60 15.78
C ARG A 102 -39.68 -9.59 16.66
N ASN A 103 -39.08 -10.01 17.77
CA ASN A 103 -39.66 -11.04 18.64
C ASN A 103 -41.02 -10.63 19.23
N LEU A 104 -41.96 -11.58 19.34
CA LEU A 104 -43.21 -11.37 20.10
C LEU A 104 -42.96 -11.63 21.57
N ILE A 105 -43.32 -10.69 22.44
CA ILE A 105 -43.00 -10.74 23.87
C ILE A 105 -44.28 -10.53 24.69
N LYS A 106 -44.43 -11.28 25.79
CA LYS A 106 -45.42 -10.96 26.83
C LYS A 106 -44.82 -11.03 28.22
N THR A 107 -44.71 -9.88 28.87
CA THR A 107 -44.13 -9.74 30.21
C THR A 107 -45.11 -10.00 31.34
N ASP A 108 -46.42 -9.84 31.11
CA ASP A 108 -47.45 -10.11 32.12
C ASP A 108 -47.77 -11.60 32.18
N ASN A 109 -47.40 -12.22 33.30
CA ASN A 109 -47.57 -13.65 33.56
C ASN A 109 -49.03 -14.12 33.50
N ASN A 110 -50.01 -13.24 33.75
CA ASN A 110 -51.43 -13.62 33.74
C ASN A 110 -51.98 -13.83 32.33
N VAL A 111 -51.27 -13.38 31.30
CA VAL A 111 -51.73 -13.32 29.91
C VAL A 111 -50.74 -13.96 28.92
N GLN A 112 -49.71 -14.63 29.42
CA GLN A 112 -48.84 -15.48 28.62
C GLN A 112 -49.56 -16.77 28.18
N PRO A 113 -49.47 -17.16 26.91
CA PRO A 113 -50.10 -18.40 26.42
C PRO A 113 -49.38 -19.64 26.94
N LYS A 114 -50.08 -20.78 26.95
CA LYS A 114 -49.56 -22.03 27.51
C LYS A 114 -49.07 -22.95 26.39
N ILE A 115 -48.00 -23.70 26.64
CA ILE A 115 -47.48 -24.71 25.70
C ILE A 115 -47.35 -26.11 26.32
N VAL A 116 -47.14 -26.21 27.64
CA VAL A 116 -47.16 -27.48 28.40
C VAL A 116 -48.30 -27.49 29.40
N PHE A 117 -49.02 -28.61 29.45
CA PHE A 117 -50.21 -28.87 30.27
C PHE A 117 -49.95 -30.06 31.17
N ASN A 118 -49.56 -29.82 32.41
CA ASN A 118 -49.21 -30.89 33.35
C ASN A 118 -48.27 -31.95 32.73
N GLY A 119 -47.22 -31.51 32.04
CA GLY A 119 -46.27 -32.39 31.34
C GLY A 119 -46.73 -32.96 29.99
N THR A 120 -47.85 -32.50 29.42
CA THR A 120 -48.35 -32.92 28.11
C THR A 120 -48.46 -31.74 27.13
N PHE A 121 -48.53 -32.02 25.82
CA PHE A 121 -48.68 -31.01 24.77
C PHE A 121 -50.07 -31.05 24.14
N LYS A 122 -50.44 -29.94 23.49
CA LYS A 122 -51.54 -29.89 22.51
C LYS A 122 -50.97 -29.85 21.10
N TYR A 123 -51.81 -30.24 20.13
CA TYR A 123 -51.35 -30.48 18.76
C TYR A 123 -52.28 -29.88 17.69
N ILE A 124 -51.65 -29.36 16.63
CA ILE A 124 -52.24 -29.18 15.31
C ILE A 124 -51.69 -30.32 14.44
N GLY A 125 -52.58 -31.20 13.97
CA GLY A 125 -52.17 -32.49 13.40
C GLY A 125 -51.38 -33.29 14.43
N THR A 126 -50.13 -33.62 14.11
CA THR A 126 -49.17 -34.30 14.99
C THR A 126 -48.12 -33.35 15.59
N ARG A 127 -48.22 -32.04 15.33
CA ARG A 127 -47.21 -31.05 15.70
C ARG A 127 -47.65 -30.22 16.90
N VAL A 128 -46.72 -29.96 17.83
CA VAL A 128 -46.99 -29.17 19.05
C VAL A 128 -47.54 -27.79 18.68
N ALA A 129 -48.44 -27.27 19.52
CA ALA A 129 -49.05 -25.96 19.32
C ALA A 129 -49.10 -25.15 20.61
N ILE A 130 -49.04 -23.82 20.47
CA ILE A 130 -49.24 -22.87 21.56
C ILE A 130 -50.74 -22.64 21.73
N ASP A 131 -51.22 -22.70 22.97
CA ASP A 131 -52.61 -22.46 23.34
C ASP A 131 -52.80 -21.05 23.90
N PHE A 132 -53.69 -20.30 23.26
CA PHE A 132 -54.00 -18.93 23.58
C PHE A 132 -55.32 -18.77 24.40
N SER A 133 -55.79 -19.84 25.03
CA SER A 133 -57.03 -19.88 25.83
C SER A 133 -57.04 -19.00 27.08
N GLY A 134 -58.15 -18.26 27.23
CA GLY A 134 -58.38 -17.41 28.40
C GLY A 134 -57.69 -16.06 28.30
N ASN A 135 -57.91 -15.35 27.18
CA ASN A 135 -57.35 -14.03 26.88
C ASN A 135 -55.80 -13.99 26.97
N LYS A 136 -55.12 -14.93 26.29
CA LYS A 136 -53.66 -14.99 26.24
C LYS A 136 -53.15 -14.52 24.89
N GLY A 137 -52.00 -13.86 24.87
CA GLY A 137 -51.42 -13.39 23.62
C GLY A 137 -49.96 -12.98 23.75
N LEU A 138 -49.31 -12.82 22.61
CA LEU A 138 -47.96 -12.29 22.47
C LEU A 138 -48.02 -11.06 21.55
N VAL A 139 -47.16 -10.07 21.82
CA VAL A 139 -47.17 -8.79 21.09
C VAL A 139 -45.77 -8.39 20.66
N TYR A 140 -45.64 -7.91 19.43
CA TYR A 140 -44.50 -7.12 19.00
C TYR A 140 -44.91 -5.65 19.06
N SER A 141 -44.12 -4.81 19.74
CA SER A 141 -44.37 -3.38 19.87
C SER A 141 -43.28 -2.59 19.15
N GLY A 142 -43.58 -2.14 17.94
CA GLY A 142 -42.66 -1.43 17.06
C GLY A 142 -43.27 -1.24 15.67
N SER A 143 -42.75 -0.28 14.90
CA SER A 143 -43.23 -0.01 13.54
C SER A 143 -42.92 -1.18 12.60
N LEU A 144 -43.93 -1.64 11.86
CA LEU A 144 -43.86 -2.75 10.91
C LEU A 144 -44.76 -2.48 9.71
N SER A 145 -44.23 -2.66 8.50
CA SER A 145 -45.05 -2.73 7.28
C SER A 145 -45.43 -4.20 7.02
N LEU A 146 -46.72 -4.50 6.90
CA LEU A 146 -47.28 -5.83 6.72
C LEU A 146 -48.45 -5.80 5.72
N ALA A 147 -48.21 -6.25 4.48
CA ALA A 147 -49.20 -6.32 3.41
C ALA A 147 -49.95 -7.68 3.36
N SER A 148 -49.32 -8.75 3.84
CA SER A 148 -49.97 -10.07 3.94
C SER A 148 -49.40 -10.89 5.08
N ILE A 149 -50.21 -11.84 5.57
CA ILE A 149 -49.79 -12.77 6.60
C ILE A 149 -50.48 -14.11 6.40
N THR A 150 -49.74 -15.19 6.63
CA THR A 150 -50.23 -16.57 6.58
C THR A 150 -49.98 -17.24 7.92
N SER A 151 -50.98 -17.92 8.47
CA SER A 151 -50.92 -18.54 9.78
C SER A 151 -51.59 -19.92 9.84
N VAL A 152 -51.07 -20.77 10.72
CA VAL A 152 -51.61 -22.10 11.01
C VAL A 152 -52.32 -22.06 12.35
N ILE A 153 -53.64 -22.26 12.31
CA ILE A 153 -54.52 -22.13 13.49
C ILE A 153 -55.50 -23.30 13.59
N LYS A 154 -56.00 -23.54 14.81
CA LYS A 154 -57.12 -24.45 15.07
C LYS A 154 -57.94 -23.90 16.24
N SER A 155 -59.25 -23.71 16.06
CA SER A 155 -60.11 -23.53 17.24
C SER A 155 -60.39 -24.87 17.90
N GLU A 156 -60.45 -24.89 19.22
CA GLU A 156 -60.79 -26.06 20.04
C GLU A 156 -62.25 -26.01 20.53
N SER A 157 -63.02 -24.98 20.15
CA SER A 157 -64.44 -24.84 20.50
C SER A 157 -65.29 -24.49 19.28
N MET A 158 -66.54 -24.94 19.30
CA MET A 158 -67.59 -24.55 18.33
C MET A 158 -68.59 -23.56 18.94
N ASN A 159 -68.47 -23.24 20.24
CA ASN A 159 -69.41 -22.40 20.98
C ASN A 159 -68.90 -20.96 21.12
N TRP A 160 -69.70 -19.99 20.71
CA TRP A 160 -69.42 -18.56 20.95
C TRP A 160 -69.63 -18.25 22.45
N PRO A 161 -68.77 -17.47 23.13
CA PRO A 161 -67.65 -16.66 22.64
C PRO A 161 -66.26 -17.35 22.70
N SER A 162 -66.19 -18.68 22.76
CA SER A 162 -64.96 -19.40 23.12
C SER A 162 -63.95 -19.61 21.98
N TYR A 163 -64.21 -19.30 20.71
CA TYR A 163 -63.33 -19.62 19.57
C TYR A 163 -62.64 -18.42 18.89
N HIS A 164 -62.40 -17.35 19.63
CA HIS A 164 -61.86 -16.09 19.12
C HIS A 164 -60.34 -16.12 18.88
N THR A 165 -59.85 -15.78 17.67
CA THR A 165 -58.41 -15.64 17.34
C THR A 165 -58.06 -14.22 16.87
N ILE A 166 -57.13 -13.57 17.54
CA ILE A 166 -56.58 -12.27 17.14
C ILE A 166 -55.23 -12.49 16.47
N LEU A 167 -55.25 -12.60 15.14
CA LEU A 167 -54.12 -12.19 14.33
C LEU A 167 -54.39 -10.74 13.89
N GLU A 168 -53.86 -9.77 14.64
CA GLU A 168 -54.25 -8.37 14.48
C GLU A 168 -53.07 -7.42 14.65
N GLY A 169 -53.32 -6.13 14.47
CA GLY A 169 -52.33 -5.08 14.64
C GLY A 169 -52.97 -3.78 15.11
N SER A 170 -52.13 -2.77 15.32
CA SER A 170 -52.56 -1.40 15.59
C SER A 170 -51.97 -0.48 14.51
N PRO A 171 -52.77 0.15 13.62
CA PRO A 171 -54.21 0.00 13.42
C PRO A 171 -54.65 -1.42 13.07
N ARG A 172 -55.93 -1.74 13.28
CA ARG A 172 -56.49 -3.08 13.09
C ARG A 172 -56.39 -3.55 11.63
N ILE A 173 -55.96 -4.80 11.44
CA ILE A 173 -55.91 -5.48 10.14
C ILE A 173 -57.06 -6.50 9.95
N GLY A 174 -57.95 -6.60 10.94
CA GLY A 174 -59.11 -7.49 10.95
C GLY A 174 -58.86 -8.79 11.71
N GLY A 175 -59.06 -8.79 13.03
CA GLY A 175 -59.03 -10.02 13.85
C GLY A 175 -59.99 -11.09 13.32
N ILE A 176 -59.63 -12.38 13.43
CA ILE A 176 -60.19 -13.48 12.65
C ILE A 176 -61.04 -14.41 13.55
N LEU A 177 -62.13 -14.98 13.02
CA LEU A 177 -63.02 -15.91 13.75
C LEU A 177 -63.84 -15.24 14.86
N GLU A 178 -64.43 -14.07 14.59
CA GLU A 178 -65.50 -13.49 15.41
C GLU A 178 -66.87 -14.08 15.00
N SER A 179 -67.80 -14.19 15.96
CA SER A 179 -69.23 -14.52 15.82
C SER A 179 -69.59 -15.48 14.65
N GLY A 180 -69.68 -16.77 14.93
CA GLY A 180 -70.08 -17.81 13.97
C GLY A 180 -68.99 -18.23 12.97
N GLY A 181 -67.78 -17.69 13.11
CA GLY A 181 -66.70 -17.86 12.13
C GLY A 181 -66.96 -17.08 10.83
N THR A 182 -67.77 -16.02 10.89
CA THR A 182 -68.28 -15.26 9.73
C THR A 182 -67.96 -13.76 9.77
N THR A 183 -67.44 -13.20 10.86
CA THR A 183 -67.15 -11.76 10.96
C THR A 183 -65.73 -11.46 11.44
N PHE A 184 -65.17 -10.34 10.97
CA PHE A 184 -63.89 -9.79 11.42
C PHE A 184 -64.12 -8.74 12.51
N HIS A 185 -63.21 -8.67 13.49
CA HIS A 185 -63.36 -7.79 14.65
C HIS A 185 -63.56 -6.31 14.24
N SER A 186 -64.56 -5.66 14.83
CA SER A 186 -64.89 -4.23 14.63
C SER A 186 -65.19 -3.83 13.17
N ASN A 187 -65.72 -4.75 12.34
CA ASN A 187 -66.06 -4.50 10.92
C ASN A 187 -64.85 -4.09 10.04
N VAL A 188 -63.62 -4.43 10.43
CA VAL A 188 -62.42 -4.20 9.62
C VAL A 188 -62.09 -5.46 8.83
N TYR A 189 -62.36 -5.44 7.52
CA TYR A 189 -62.18 -6.59 6.65
C TYR A 189 -60.79 -6.56 5.95
N PRO A 190 -60.10 -7.69 5.82
CA PRO A 190 -58.92 -7.81 4.96
C PRO A 190 -59.31 -7.63 3.49
N LEU A 191 -58.34 -7.29 2.64
CA LEU A 191 -58.54 -7.15 1.20
C LEU A 191 -58.87 -8.48 0.52
N ALA A 192 -58.28 -9.57 1.02
CA ALA A 192 -58.52 -10.92 0.54
C ALA A 192 -58.21 -11.92 1.65
N ILE A 193 -58.86 -13.09 1.58
CA ILE A 193 -58.69 -14.18 2.53
C ILE A 193 -58.68 -15.53 1.81
N TRP A 194 -57.86 -16.46 2.29
CA TRP A 194 -57.80 -17.84 1.84
C TRP A 194 -57.82 -18.78 3.04
N LYS A 195 -58.62 -19.83 2.95
CA LYS A 195 -58.64 -20.94 3.91
C LYS A 195 -58.25 -22.21 3.16
N ASP A 196 -57.21 -22.87 3.65
CA ASP A 196 -56.69 -24.13 3.10
C ASP A 196 -56.41 -24.02 1.59
N GLY A 197 -55.88 -22.86 1.18
CA GLY A 197 -55.56 -22.50 -0.21
C GLY A 197 -56.76 -22.03 -1.04
N ILE A 198 -57.99 -22.18 -0.53
CA ILE A 198 -59.22 -21.80 -1.23
C ILE A 198 -59.56 -20.33 -0.92
N PRO A 199 -59.71 -19.46 -1.94
CA PRO A 199 -60.17 -18.08 -1.74
C PRO A 199 -61.55 -18.05 -1.09
N LYS A 200 -61.74 -17.14 -0.14
CA LYS A 200 -63.02 -16.88 0.53
C LYS A 200 -63.45 -15.45 0.28
N THR A 201 -64.76 -15.22 0.23
CA THR A 201 -65.29 -13.85 0.34
C THR A 201 -65.25 -13.41 1.81
N THR A 202 -65.21 -12.09 2.06
CA THR A 202 -65.15 -11.54 3.42
C THR A 202 -66.42 -11.76 4.25
N ALA A 203 -67.48 -12.29 3.63
CA ALA A 203 -68.75 -12.65 4.26
C ALA A 203 -68.96 -14.17 4.39
N GLU A 204 -68.07 -15.00 3.84
CA GLU A 204 -68.17 -16.46 3.91
C GLU A 204 -67.72 -16.99 5.28
N SER A 205 -68.44 -18.01 5.78
CA SER A 205 -68.05 -18.70 7.01
C SER A 205 -66.76 -19.50 6.81
N LEU A 206 -65.85 -19.38 7.79
CA LEU A 206 -64.66 -20.21 7.93
C LEU A 206 -64.95 -21.54 8.65
N ALA A 207 -66.22 -21.86 8.96
CA ALA A 207 -66.64 -23.10 9.61
C ALA A 207 -66.32 -24.39 8.81
N PRO A 208 -66.21 -25.56 9.48
CA PRO A 208 -66.28 -25.74 10.93
C PRO A 208 -65.02 -25.24 11.63
N VAL A 209 -65.19 -24.51 12.73
CA VAL A 209 -64.09 -23.85 13.46
C VAL A 209 -63.22 -24.84 14.26
N ASN A 210 -63.73 -26.03 14.62
CA ASN A 210 -62.96 -27.09 15.30
C ASN A 210 -62.11 -27.94 14.33
N GLN A 211 -61.43 -27.29 13.40
CA GLN A 211 -60.52 -27.92 12.44
C GLN A 211 -59.25 -27.08 12.32
N ALA A 212 -58.13 -27.76 12.15
CA ALA A 212 -56.89 -27.11 11.79
C ALA A 212 -57.01 -26.54 10.37
N MET A 213 -56.55 -25.32 10.19
CA MET A 213 -56.56 -24.66 8.89
C MET A 213 -55.30 -23.83 8.68
N VAL A 214 -54.91 -23.71 7.41
CA VAL A 214 -53.97 -22.69 6.97
C VAL A 214 -54.77 -21.49 6.50
N LEU A 215 -54.50 -20.34 7.08
CA LEU A 215 -55.24 -19.11 6.82
C LEU A 215 -54.29 -18.02 6.33
N SER A 216 -54.57 -17.47 5.15
CA SER A 216 -53.86 -16.31 4.62
C SER A 216 -54.80 -15.12 4.50
N ILE A 217 -54.29 -13.92 4.80
CA ILE A 217 -55.00 -12.67 4.55
C ILE A 217 -54.07 -11.64 3.89
N SER A 218 -54.67 -10.76 3.09
CA SER A 218 -54.07 -9.50 2.65
C SER A 218 -54.61 -8.37 3.51
N THR A 219 -53.72 -7.62 4.16
CA THR A 219 -54.12 -6.59 5.14
C THR A 219 -54.75 -5.38 4.45
N ARG A 220 -55.62 -4.64 5.16
CA ARG A 220 -56.23 -3.39 4.64
C ARG A 220 -55.35 -2.16 4.86
N THR A 221 -54.47 -2.22 5.86
CA THR A 221 -53.47 -1.21 6.18
C THR A 221 -52.13 -1.93 6.39
N ASP A 222 -51.08 -1.41 5.80
CA ASP A 222 -49.75 -2.02 5.86
C ASP A 222 -48.92 -1.49 7.03
N ASN A 223 -49.09 -0.24 7.46
CA ASN A 223 -48.27 0.35 8.53
C ASN A 223 -48.85 0.12 9.94
N LEU A 224 -48.24 -0.81 10.68
CA LEU A 224 -48.61 -1.22 12.03
C LEU A 224 -47.58 -0.72 13.06
N THR A 225 -48.05 -0.29 14.23
CA THR A 225 -47.20 0.00 15.40
C THR A 225 -47.12 -1.17 16.36
N GLN A 226 -48.02 -2.15 16.23
CA GLN A 226 -48.01 -3.40 16.99
C GLN A 226 -48.58 -4.55 16.15
N VAL A 227 -48.08 -5.76 16.40
CA VAL A 227 -48.68 -7.02 15.91
C VAL A 227 -49.02 -7.90 17.10
N PHE A 228 -50.23 -8.48 17.08
CA PHE A 228 -50.75 -9.34 18.11
C PHE A 228 -51.00 -10.74 17.55
N ILE A 229 -50.54 -11.75 18.31
CA ILE A 229 -50.85 -13.16 18.08
C ILE A 229 -51.53 -13.72 19.33
N GLY A 230 -52.64 -14.44 19.15
CA GLY A 230 -53.39 -15.06 20.22
C GLY A 230 -54.75 -14.42 20.43
N ASN A 231 -55.30 -14.45 21.64
CA ASN A 231 -56.53 -13.75 21.99
C ASN A 231 -56.20 -12.62 22.99
N TYR A 232 -55.82 -11.43 22.50
CA TYR A 232 -55.52 -10.26 23.34
C TYR A 232 -56.27 -9.01 22.84
N ASP A 233 -57.52 -8.85 23.28
CA ASP A 233 -58.37 -7.66 23.01
C ASP A 233 -58.54 -6.75 24.25
N GLY A 234 -58.00 -7.17 25.39
CA GLY A 234 -58.18 -6.48 26.68
C GLY A 234 -59.50 -6.82 27.40
N GLY A 235 -60.30 -7.78 26.91
CA GLY A 235 -61.53 -8.27 27.52
C GLY A 235 -61.34 -9.51 28.41
N ASN A 236 -62.27 -9.77 29.35
CA ASN A 236 -62.18 -10.91 30.28
C ASN A 236 -62.72 -12.25 29.74
N SER A 237 -63.13 -12.34 28.47
CA SER A 237 -63.86 -13.49 27.91
C SER A 237 -63.34 -13.90 26.53
N GLY A 238 -62.78 -15.11 26.37
CA GLY A 238 -62.53 -15.74 25.05
C GLY A 238 -61.26 -16.62 24.92
N GLY A 239 -61.15 -17.39 23.81
CA GLY A 239 -59.84 -17.71 23.20
C GLY A 239 -59.36 -19.18 23.05
N SER A 240 -60.20 -20.20 22.89
CA SER A 240 -59.77 -21.62 22.73
C SER A 240 -59.12 -21.88 21.36
N ILE A 241 -57.92 -21.34 21.14
CA ILE A 241 -57.20 -21.39 19.86
C ILE A 241 -55.80 -21.93 20.06
N LEU A 242 -55.44 -22.87 19.20
CA LEU A 242 -54.08 -23.30 18.97
C LEU A 242 -53.49 -22.57 17.78
N GLN A 243 -52.24 -22.15 17.91
CA GLN A 243 -51.48 -21.54 16.81
C GLN A 243 -50.02 -22.00 16.88
N SER A 244 -49.46 -22.37 15.73
CA SER A 244 -48.10 -22.95 15.64
C SER A 244 -47.17 -22.20 14.69
N GLU A 245 -47.73 -21.37 13.79
CA GLU A 245 -46.93 -20.63 12.81
C GLU A 245 -47.66 -19.37 12.31
N ALA A 246 -46.92 -18.27 12.10
CA ALA A 246 -47.39 -17.05 11.47
C ALA A 246 -46.24 -16.33 10.75
N ILE A 247 -46.40 -16.07 9.45
CA ILE A 247 -45.36 -15.50 8.58
C ILE A 247 -45.93 -14.30 7.82
N GLY A 248 -45.29 -13.15 7.98
CA GLY A 248 -45.76 -11.88 7.46
C GLY A 248 -44.81 -11.26 6.44
N PHE A 249 -45.35 -10.57 5.44
CA PHE A 249 -44.61 -9.91 4.36
C PHE A 249 -45.00 -8.45 4.23
N SER A 250 -44.04 -7.58 3.96
CA SER A 250 -44.26 -6.14 3.72
C SER A 250 -44.82 -5.84 2.33
N SER A 251 -44.76 -6.80 1.41
CA SER A 251 -45.36 -6.74 0.07
C SER A 251 -46.35 -7.90 -0.14
N LEU A 252 -47.28 -7.71 -1.07
CA LEU A 252 -48.20 -8.79 -1.48
C LEU A 252 -47.43 -9.83 -2.29
N ASN A 253 -47.40 -11.06 -1.79
CA ASN A 253 -46.86 -12.20 -2.53
C ASN A 253 -47.70 -12.50 -3.78
N ALA A 254 -47.04 -12.94 -4.85
CA ALA A 254 -47.72 -13.53 -6.00
C ALA A 254 -48.59 -14.72 -5.54
N SER A 255 -49.71 -14.97 -6.21
CA SER A 255 -50.66 -16.03 -5.84
C SER A 255 -50.03 -17.42 -5.75
N THR A 256 -49.03 -17.69 -6.60
CA THR A 256 -48.23 -18.93 -6.63
C THR A 256 -47.31 -19.07 -5.42
N ILE A 257 -46.70 -17.97 -4.95
CA ILE A 257 -45.84 -17.95 -3.76
C ILE A 257 -46.68 -18.14 -2.50
N ARG A 258 -47.81 -17.43 -2.39
CA ARG A 258 -48.76 -17.63 -1.29
C ARG A 258 -49.23 -19.08 -1.23
N LEU A 259 -49.66 -19.65 -2.36
CA LEU A 259 -50.10 -21.03 -2.42
C LEU A 259 -48.98 -22.00 -2.02
N SER A 260 -47.73 -21.76 -2.43
CA SER A 260 -46.58 -22.58 -2.02
C SER A 260 -46.37 -22.59 -0.50
N LEU A 261 -46.45 -21.42 0.14
CA LEU A 261 -46.39 -21.28 1.59
C LEU A 261 -47.50 -22.07 2.27
N GLU A 262 -48.73 -21.90 1.77
CA GLU A 262 -49.91 -22.59 2.30
C GLU A 262 -49.78 -24.11 2.16
N CYS A 263 -49.26 -24.61 1.04
CA CYS A 263 -49.00 -26.04 0.81
C CYS A 263 -47.94 -26.60 1.74
N ASN A 264 -46.85 -25.87 1.96
CA ASN A 264 -45.78 -26.30 2.85
C ASN A 264 -46.27 -26.39 4.30
N GLN A 265 -47.01 -25.36 4.75
CA GLN A 265 -47.67 -25.37 6.05
C GLN A 265 -48.66 -26.51 6.19
N GLY A 266 -49.55 -26.69 5.21
CA GLY A 266 -50.52 -27.77 5.23
C GLY A 266 -49.86 -29.14 5.30
N THR A 267 -48.82 -29.37 4.51
CA THR A 267 -48.03 -30.62 4.53
C THR A 267 -47.45 -30.88 5.92
N TYR A 268 -46.77 -29.89 6.49
CA TYR A 268 -46.06 -30.07 7.76
C TYR A 268 -47.00 -30.28 8.96
N TYR A 269 -48.15 -29.59 8.97
CA TYR A 269 -49.15 -29.67 10.04
C TYR A 269 -50.26 -30.71 9.79
N GLY A 270 -50.20 -31.45 8.67
CA GLY A 270 -51.20 -32.48 8.33
C GLY A 270 -52.58 -31.90 7.98
N ILE A 271 -52.63 -30.71 7.40
CA ILE A 271 -53.85 -30.04 6.95
C ILE A 271 -54.03 -30.31 5.46
N ALA A 272 -55.22 -30.80 5.08
CA ALA A 272 -55.50 -31.15 3.70
C ALA A 272 -55.67 -29.90 2.82
N MET A 273 -54.76 -29.71 1.86
CA MET A 273 -54.78 -28.58 0.93
C MET A 273 -55.21 -29.01 -0.48
N THR A 274 -56.47 -28.78 -0.84
CA THR A 274 -57.07 -29.32 -2.08
C THR A 274 -56.60 -28.62 -3.36
N LEU A 275 -56.03 -27.42 -3.26
CA LEU A 275 -55.51 -26.64 -4.41
C LEU A 275 -53.99 -26.74 -4.58
N CYS A 276 -53.31 -27.56 -3.78
CA CYS A 276 -51.86 -27.73 -3.83
C CYS A 276 -51.38 -28.68 -4.93
N THR A 277 -51.79 -28.41 -6.17
CA THR A 277 -51.29 -29.13 -7.34
C THR A 277 -49.82 -28.81 -7.57
N THR A 278 -49.06 -29.82 -7.96
CA THR A 278 -47.63 -29.68 -8.28
C THR A 278 -47.45 -28.72 -9.46
N ALA A 279 -46.66 -27.65 -9.29
CA ALA A 279 -46.36 -26.66 -10.33
C ALA A 279 -44.95 -26.06 -10.17
N ILE A 280 -44.32 -25.69 -11.29
CA ILE A 280 -43.07 -24.91 -11.28
C ILE A 280 -43.39 -23.43 -11.10
N VAL A 281 -42.74 -22.80 -10.13
CA VAL A 281 -42.89 -21.37 -9.79
C VAL A 281 -41.75 -20.56 -10.39
N ILE A 282 -40.51 -21.07 -10.28
CA ILE A 282 -39.31 -20.48 -10.88
C ILE A 282 -38.54 -21.59 -11.59
N ASN A 283 -38.21 -21.36 -12.85
CA ASN A 283 -37.41 -22.27 -13.65
C ASN A 283 -35.90 -22.11 -13.36
N PRO A 284 -35.09 -23.13 -13.66
CA PRO A 284 -33.63 -22.98 -13.74
C PRO A 284 -33.24 -21.82 -14.66
N SER A 285 -32.12 -21.16 -14.36
CA SER A 285 -31.64 -20.02 -15.15
C SER A 285 -31.50 -20.39 -16.63
N SER A 286 -31.95 -19.51 -17.51
CA SER A 286 -31.77 -19.63 -18.96
C SER A 286 -30.46 -19.02 -19.46
N SER A 287 -29.66 -18.42 -18.57
CA SER A 287 -28.33 -17.87 -18.90
C SER A 287 -27.35 -18.97 -19.29
N THR A 288 -26.50 -18.73 -20.28
CA THR A 288 -25.35 -19.60 -20.55
C THR A 288 -24.38 -19.53 -19.37
N HIS A 289 -23.92 -20.70 -18.94
CA HIS A 289 -22.90 -20.89 -17.92
C HIS A 289 -21.65 -21.46 -18.60
N LEU A 290 -20.50 -20.83 -18.35
CA LEU A 290 -19.21 -21.21 -18.89
C LEU A 290 -18.33 -21.61 -17.71
N GLU A 291 -17.86 -22.84 -17.71
CA GLU A 291 -17.16 -23.43 -16.57
C GLU A 291 -15.90 -24.14 -17.05
N CYS A 292 -14.86 -24.20 -16.22
CA CYS A 292 -13.64 -24.91 -16.55
C CYS A 292 -13.68 -26.35 -16.02
N VAL A 293 -13.04 -27.29 -16.72
CA VAL A 293 -12.98 -28.69 -16.24
C VAL A 293 -12.41 -28.75 -14.83
N GLY A 294 -13.15 -29.42 -13.92
CA GLY A 294 -12.75 -29.64 -12.53
C GLY A 294 -13.10 -28.52 -11.55
N THR A 295 -13.74 -27.43 -11.98
CA THR A 295 -14.25 -26.40 -11.06
C THR A 295 -15.62 -26.78 -10.48
N THR A 296 -16.09 -26.11 -9.44
CA THR A 296 -17.48 -26.26 -8.98
C THR A 296 -18.37 -25.35 -9.82
N ALA A 297 -19.29 -25.92 -10.60
CA ALA A 297 -20.20 -25.13 -11.41
C ALA A 297 -21.19 -24.29 -10.56
N THR A 298 -21.71 -23.23 -11.16
CA THR A 298 -22.83 -22.48 -10.59
C THR A 298 -24.04 -23.40 -10.35
N PRO A 299 -24.59 -23.47 -9.12
CA PRO A 299 -25.77 -24.29 -8.85
C PRO A 299 -26.99 -23.82 -9.65
N LEU A 300 -27.65 -24.76 -10.34
CA LEU A 300 -28.99 -24.57 -10.88
C LEU A 300 -30.00 -24.72 -9.74
N SER A 301 -31.06 -23.92 -9.77
CA SER A 301 -32.12 -23.96 -8.77
C SER A 301 -33.50 -23.96 -9.43
N VAL A 302 -34.47 -24.59 -8.76
CA VAL A 302 -35.87 -24.57 -9.15
C VAL A 302 -36.71 -24.22 -7.93
N GLN A 303 -37.80 -23.47 -8.13
CA GLN A 303 -38.83 -23.30 -7.12
C GLN A 303 -40.12 -23.95 -7.61
N ALA A 304 -40.77 -24.74 -6.77
CA ALA A 304 -42.01 -25.44 -7.10
C ALA A 304 -43.01 -25.36 -5.94
N SER A 305 -44.30 -25.42 -6.27
CA SER A 305 -45.42 -25.46 -5.34
C SER A 305 -46.04 -26.85 -5.30
N GLY A 306 -46.48 -27.31 -4.14
CA GLY A 306 -47.22 -28.58 -3.98
C GLY A 306 -46.97 -29.20 -2.60
N GLN A 307 -47.65 -30.29 -2.29
CA GLN A 307 -47.44 -31.06 -1.06
C GLN A 307 -46.49 -32.23 -1.30
N ASN A 308 -45.58 -32.51 -0.36
CA ASN A 308 -44.60 -33.61 -0.42
C ASN A 308 -43.81 -33.65 -1.75
N LEU A 309 -43.18 -32.52 -2.11
CA LEU A 309 -42.47 -32.40 -3.37
C LEU A 309 -41.23 -33.32 -3.43
N ILE A 310 -41.07 -34.00 -4.55
CA ILE A 310 -39.89 -34.81 -4.91
C ILE A 310 -39.32 -34.27 -6.21
N TYR A 311 -38.04 -33.94 -6.21
CA TYR A 311 -37.31 -33.43 -7.36
C TYR A 311 -36.48 -34.55 -7.99
N GLN A 312 -36.31 -34.50 -9.30
CA GLN A 312 -35.37 -35.35 -10.01
C GLN A 312 -34.80 -34.62 -11.23
N TRP A 313 -33.49 -34.39 -11.23
CA TRP A 313 -32.78 -33.71 -12.32
C TRP A 313 -32.40 -34.66 -13.47
N TYR A 314 -32.39 -34.11 -14.67
CA TYR A 314 -32.05 -34.75 -15.93
C TYR A 314 -31.06 -33.87 -16.71
N SER A 315 -30.15 -34.48 -17.46
CA SER A 315 -29.23 -33.82 -18.38
C SER A 315 -29.61 -34.09 -19.84
N ASN A 316 -29.21 -33.20 -20.75
CA ASN A 316 -29.42 -33.37 -22.19
C ASN A 316 -28.27 -32.73 -22.97
N SER A 317 -27.89 -33.34 -24.10
CA SER A 317 -26.92 -32.75 -25.04
C SER A 317 -27.54 -31.71 -25.98
N SER A 318 -28.87 -31.55 -25.94
CA SER A 318 -29.63 -30.57 -26.71
C SER A 318 -30.48 -29.71 -25.78
N SER A 319 -30.81 -28.48 -26.21
CA SER A 319 -31.70 -27.57 -25.47
C SER A 319 -33.15 -28.06 -25.55
N SER A 320 -33.44 -29.17 -24.86
CA SER A 320 -34.72 -29.88 -24.90
C SER A 320 -34.99 -30.62 -23.60
N THR A 321 -36.26 -30.68 -23.22
CA THR A 321 -36.74 -31.47 -22.08
C THR A 321 -37.16 -32.90 -22.46
N SER A 322 -36.98 -33.28 -23.74
CA SER A 322 -37.26 -34.63 -24.25
C SER A 322 -35.97 -35.42 -24.47
N GLY A 323 -35.97 -36.71 -24.13
CA GLY A 323 -34.82 -37.61 -24.33
C GLY A 323 -33.65 -37.39 -23.36
N GLY A 324 -33.87 -36.67 -22.25
CA GLY A 324 -32.83 -36.42 -21.25
C GLY A 324 -32.39 -37.68 -20.48
N THR A 325 -31.14 -37.67 -20.03
CA THR A 325 -30.54 -38.73 -19.19
C THR A 325 -30.79 -38.44 -17.72
N LEU A 326 -31.21 -39.46 -16.96
CA LEU A 326 -31.44 -39.37 -15.53
C LEU A 326 -30.12 -39.12 -14.77
N ILE A 327 -30.13 -38.19 -13.82
CA ILE A 327 -28.99 -37.94 -12.91
C ILE A 327 -29.30 -38.55 -11.55
N ALA A 328 -28.76 -39.74 -11.28
CA ALA A 328 -29.06 -40.48 -10.06
C ALA A 328 -28.69 -39.69 -8.79
N GLY A 329 -29.62 -39.61 -7.82
CA GLY A 329 -29.41 -38.94 -6.53
C GLY A 329 -29.56 -37.42 -6.53
N ALA A 330 -29.73 -36.79 -7.70
CA ALA A 330 -30.01 -35.36 -7.80
C ALA A 330 -31.49 -35.07 -7.50
N THR A 331 -31.85 -35.08 -6.21
CA THR A 331 -33.24 -34.96 -5.73
C THR A 331 -33.52 -33.68 -4.93
N GLY A 332 -32.61 -32.72 -4.97
CA GLY A 332 -32.78 -31.41 -4.34
C GLY A 332 -33.48 -30.39 -5.23
N ALA A 333 -33.99 -29.31 -4.63
CA ALA A 333 -34.43 -28.12 -5.34
C ALA A 333 -33.27 -27.35 -5.99
N THR A 334 -32.02 -27.69 -5.65
CA THR A 334 -30.80 -27.22 -6.29
C THR A 334 -29.98 -28.39 -6.82
N PHE A 335 -29.20 -28.14 -7.88
CA PHE A 335 -28.29 -29.11 -8.49
C PHE A 335 -27.03 -28.42 -8.97
N ILE A 336 -25.86 -29.00 -8.69
CA ILE A 336 -24.57 -28.51 -9.16
C ILE A 336 -24.15 -29.35 -10.38
N PRO A 337 -24.12 -28.77 -11.60
CA PRO A 337 -23.68 -29.47 -12.79
C PRO A 337 -22.26 -30.05 -12.66
N PRO A 338 -22.00 -31.29 -13.14
CA PRO A 338 -20.65 -31.83 -13.21
C PRO A 338 -19.81 -31.06 -14.23
N THR A 339 -18.56 -30.76 -13.85
CA THR A 339 -17.55 -30.10 -14.69
C THR A 339 -16.44 -31.06 -15.13
N THR A 340 -16.69 -32.37 -15.09
CA THR A 340 -15.63 -33.38 -15.29
C THR A 340 -15.31 -33.66 -16.75
N VAL A 341 -16.17 -33.25 -17.69
CA VAL A 341 -16.04 -33.56 -19.12
C VAL A 341 -16.30 -32.31 -19.94
N ASN A 342 -15.40 -32.01 -20.88
CA ASN A 342 -15.53 -30.91 -21.85
C ASN A 342 -16.78 -31.11 -22.73
N GLY A 343 -17.57 -30.06 -22.92
CA GLY A 343 -18.75 -30.04 -23.78
C GLY A 343 -19.90 -29.22 -23.21
N THR A 344 -20.96 -29.09 -24.00
CA THR A 344 -22.18 -28.37 -23.59
C THR A 344 -23.27 -29.35 -23.16
N THR A 345 -23.81 -29.14 -21.96
CA THR A 345 -24.93 -29.90 -21.41
C THR A 345 -26.04 -28.95 -20.94
N TYR A 346 -27.28 -29.39 -21.07
CA TYR A 346 -28.47 -28.68 -20.61
C TYR A 346 -29.16 -29.51 -19.52
N TYR A 347 -29.84 -28.85 -18.59
CA TYR A 347 -30.46 -29.51 -17.46
C TYR A 347 -31.91 -29.09 -17.28
N TYR A 348 -32.74 -30.02 -16.84
CA TYR A 348 -34.10 -29.73 -16.40
C TYR A 348 -34.45 -30.65 -15.23
N VAL A 349 -35.52 -30.31 -14.52
CA VAL A 349 -35.97 -31.07 -13.35
C VAL A 349 -37.43 -31.43 -13.52
N VAL A 350 -37.75 -32.67 -13.17
CA VAL A 350 -39.13 -33.13 -13.03
C VAL A 350 -39.47 -33.08 -11.55
N VAL A 351 -40.54 -32.37 -11.23
CA VAL A 351 -41.04 -32.24 -9.86
C VAL A 351 -42.36 -32.99 -9.77
N SER A 352 -42.47 -33.87 -8.78
CA SER A 352 -43.70 -34.59 -8.44
C SER A 352 -44.14 -34.22 -7.03
N GLY A 353 -45.43 -34.38 -6.73
CA GLY A 353 -46.01 -34.11 -5.43
C GLY A 353 -47.25 -34.95 -5.20
N LEU A 354 -47.87 -34.81 -4.03
CA LEU A 354 -49.03 -35.61 -3.61
C LEU A 354 -50.26 -35.41 -4.51
N LEU A 355 -50.43 -34.21 -5.06
CA LEU A 355 -51.57 -33.83 -5.91
C LEU A 355 -51.09 -33.28 -7.26
N GLY A 356 -51.76 -33.70 -8.33
CA GLY A 356 -51.41 -33.34 -9.71
C GLY A 356 -50.42 -34.32 -10.36
N LEU A 357 -50.22 -34.16 -11.67
CA LEU A 357 -49.21 -34.91 -12.41
C LEU A 357 -47.82 -34.29 -12.15
N PRO A 358 -46.73 -35.06 -12.30
CA PRO A 358 -45.39 -34.50 -12.34
C PRO A 358 -45.28 -33.40 -13.39
N VAL A 359 -44.57 -32.33 -13.05
CA VAL A 359 -44.35 -31.17 -13.92
C VAL A 359 -42.87 -31.04 -14.24
N THR A 360 -42.58 -30.71 -15.49
CA THR A 360 -41.22 -30.54 -15.99
C THR A 360 -40.87 -29.07 -16.05
N SER A 361 -39.71 -28.67 -15.54
CA SER A 361 -39.20 -27.31 -15.68
C SER A 361 -38.89 -26.97 -17.14
N ALA A 362 -38.76 -25.69 -17.45
CA ALA A 362 -38.02 -25.27 -18.63
C ALA A 362 -36.58 -25.80 -18.58
N ILE A 363 -35.98 -25.96 -19.76
CA ILE A 363 -34.57 -26.31 -19.90
C ILE A 363 -33.70 -25.15 -19.41
N SER A 364 -32.59 -25.46 -18.74
CA SER A 364 -31.58 -24.46 -18.35
C SER A 364 -30.94 -23.81 -19.58
N GLY A 365 -30.21 -22.73 -19.36
CA GLY A 365 -29.20 -22.27 -20.32
C GLY A 365 -28.10 -23.32 -20.51
N ALA A 366 -27.31 -23.13 -21.56
CA ALA A 366 -26.19 -24.01 -21.88
C ALA A 366 -25.16 -24.00 -20.75
N VAL A 367 -24.82 -25.16 -20.21
CA VAL A 367 -23.66 -25.32 -19.31
C VAL A 367 -22.53 -25.88 -20.17
N THR A 368 -21.62 -25.01 -20.60
CA THR A 368 -20.47 -25.37 -21.42
C THR A 368 -19.25 -25.49 -20.54
N ILE A 369 -18.73 -26.71 -20.45
CA ILE A 369 -17.48 -27.02 -19.78
C ILE A 369 -16.36 -26.93 -20.81
N GLU A 370 -15.34 -26.14 -20.56
CA GLU A 370 -14.17 -25.99 -21.43
C GLU A 370 -12.92 -26.56 -20.79
N THR A 371 -11.88 -26.79 -21.59
CA THR A 371 -10.54 -27.14 -21.11
C THR A 371 -9.53 -26.16 -21.64
N LEU A 372 -8.66 -25.68 -20.77
CA LEU A 372 -7.46 -24.95 -21.15
C LEU A 372 -6.26 -25.61 -20.48
N SER A 373 -5.22 -25.89 -21.28
CA SER A 373 -4.01 -26.57 -20.79
C SER A 373 -3.04 -25.58 -20.13
N THR A 374 -1.92 -25.27 -20.78
CA THR A 374 -0.88 -24.38 -20.23
C THR A 374 -0.65 -23.21 -21.17
N VAL A 375 -0.53 -22.02 -20.61
CA VAL A 375 -0.07 -20.84 -21.34
C VAL A 375 1.46 -20.80 -21.28
N ILE A 376 2.11 -20.59 -22.42
CA ILE A 376 3.57 -20.54 -22.54
C ILE A 376 3.99 -19.12 -22.92
N ILE A 377 5.04 -18.60 -22.29
CA ILE A 377 5.66 -17.31 -22.62
C ILE A 377 7.01 -17.55 -23.31
N THR A 378 7.24 -16.90 -24.45
CA THR A 378 8.52 -16.91 -25.17
C THR A 378 9.11 -15.50 -25.22
N PRO A 379 10.37 -15.29 -24.82
CA PRO A 379 11.26 -16.26 -24.17
C PRO A 379 10.82 -16.59 -22.73
N ALA A 380 11.15 -17.79 -22.24
CA ALA A 380 10.79 -18.23 -20.88
C ALA A 380 11.61 -17.53 -19.76
N SER A 381 12.72 -16.90 -20.13
CA SER A 381 13.56 -16.05 -19.28
C SER A 381 14.23 -14.98 -20.14
N ALA A 382 14.32 -13.75 -19.66
CA ALA A 382 14.89 -12.64 -20.41
C ALA A 382 15.75 -11.70 -19.55
N SER A 383 16.79 -11.14 -20.16
CA SER A 383 17.60 -10.06 -19.61
C SER A 383 17.80 -8.97 -20.67
N LEU A 384 17.71 -7.70 -20.27
CA LEU A 384 17.96 -6.54 -21.15
C LEU A 384 18.76 -5.47 -20.41
N ASN A 385 19.49 -4.63 -21.16
CA ASN A 385 20.19 -3.50 -20.55
C ASN A 385 19.20 -2.37 -20.28
N SER A 386 19.42 -1.62 -19.20
CA SER A 386 18.59 -0.46 -18.87
C SER A 386 18.44 0.49 -20.08
N GLY A 387 17.19 0.71 -20.52
CA GLY A 387 16.85 1.53 -21.69
C GLY A 387 16.46 0.75 -22.94
N ASP A 388 16.69 -0.57 -22.99
CA ASP A 388 16.29 -1.44 -24.10
C ASP A 388 14.81 -1.87 -24.01
N SER A 389 14.34 -2.58 -25.03
CA SER A 389 13.01 -3.20 -25.05
C SER A 389 13.08 -4.68 -25.42
N ILE A 390 12.12 -5.47 -24.95
CA ILE A 390 11.94 -6.88 -25.33
C ILE A 390 10.47 -7.18 -25.63
N THR A 391 10.21 -8.08 -26.58
CA THR A 391 8.86 -8.58 -26.86
C THR A 391 8.67 -9.97 -26.27
N LEU A 392 7.62 -10.13 -25.49
CA LEU A 392 7.14 -11.38 -24.93
C LEU A 392 5.96 -11.88 -25.77
N THR A 393 5.93 -13.17 -26.08
CA THR A 393 4.85 -13.79 -26.87
C THR A 393 4.22 -14.92 -26.09
N ALA A 394 2.90 -14.87 -25.92
CA ALA A 394 2.08 -15.88 -25.28
C ALA A 394 1.52 -16.86 -26.31
N SER A 395 1.38 -18.12 -25.91
CA SER A 395 0.78 -19.19 -26.71
C SER A 395 0.05 -20.21 -25.82
N GLY A 396 -0.80 -21.05 -26.41
CA GLY A 396 -1.51 -22.14 -25.70
C GLY A 396 -2.95 -21.82 -25.27
N ALA A 397 -3.49 -20.65 -25.65
CA ALA A 397 -4.87 -20.22 -25.39
C ALA A 397 -5.52 -19.58 -26.64
N SER A 398 -6.82 -19.28 -26.57
CA SER A 398 -7.56 -18.63 -27.66
C SER A 398 -7.43 -17.12 -27.63
N THR A 399 -7.46 -16.52 -26.44
CA THR A 399 -7.19 -15.10 -26.22
C THR A 399 -6.23 -14.94 -25.05
N TYR A 400 -5.57 -13.79 -24.98
CA TYR A 400 -4.52 -13.51 -23.98
C TYR A 400 -4.71 -12.12 -23.40
N LEU A 401 -4.50 -12.02 -22.10
CA LEU A 401 -4.44 -10.79 -21.35
C LEU A 401 -3.14 -10.76 -20.56
N TRP A 402 -2.21 -9.93 -21.01
CA TRP A 402 -1.05 -9.57 -20.21
C TRP A 402 -1.49 -8.65 -19.07
N GLY A 403 -1.00 -8.92 -17.87
CA GLY A 403 -1.54 -8.34 -16.65
C GLY A 403 -1.86 -9.41 -15.61
N THR A 404 -1.84 -9.02 -14.33
CA THR A 404 -2.71 -9.68 -13.37
C THR A 404 -4.12 -9.24 -13.74
N GLY A 405 -4.95 -10.16 -14.25
CA GLY A 405 -6.28 -9.83 -14.80
C GLY A 405 -7.08 -8.83 -13.97
N LEU A 406 -8.01 -8.09 -14.59
CA LEU A 406 -8.91 -7.15 -13.91
C LEU A 406 -9.86 -7.93 -13.01
N THR A 407 -9.38 -8.41 -11.86
CA THR A 407 -10.25 -8.49 -10.70
C THR A 407 -10.48 -7.04 -10.30
N THR A 408 -11.75 -6.67 -10.14
CA THR A 408 -12.00 -5.37 -9.54
C THR A 408 -11.33 -5.39 -8.16
N PRO A 409 -10.51 -4.38 -7.82
CA PRO A 409 -9.58 -4.47 -6.69
C PRO A 409 -10.24 -4.86 -5.36
N LEU A 410 -11.51 -4.50 -5.17
CA LEU A 410 -12.24 -4.80 -3.95
C LEU A 410 -12.83 -6.21 -3.85
N ASP A 411 -12.89 -6.98 -4.95
CA ASP A 411 -13.34 -8.39 -4.88
C ASP A 411 -12.37 -9.25 -4.07
N GLN A 412 -11.09 -8.86 -4.03
CA GLN A 412 -10.03 -9.54 -3.29
C GLN A 412 -9.86 -8.99 -1.87
N VAL A 413 -10.30 -7.76 -1.61
CA VAL A 413 -10.15 -7.05 -0.33
C VAL A 413 -11.45 -6.31 0.02
N PRO A 414 -12.48 -7.00 0.53
CA PRO A 414 -13.84 -6.45 0.62
C PRO A 414 -14.01 -5.36 1.70
N THR A 415 -13.07 -5.22 2.65
CA THR A 415 -13.19 -4.37 3.86
C THR A 415 -12.89 -2.87 3.63
N CYS A 416 -13.09 -2.37 2.41
CA CYS A 416 -12.79 -0.98 2.07
C CYS A 416 -13.84 0.00 2.63
N LYS A 417 -13.39 1.17 3.11
CA LYS A 417 -14.25 2.25 3.66
C LYS A 417 -14.52 3.37 2.67
N LEU A 418 -13.62 3.59 1.73
CA LEU A 418 -13.78 4.54 0.63
C LEU A 418 -13.08 3.95 -0.58
N ALA A 419 -13.80 3.82 -1.68
CA ALA A 419 -13.20 3.47 -2.95
C ALA A 419 -13.78 4.35 -4.04
N VAL A 420 -12.97 5.24 -4.59
CA VAL A 420 -13.39 6.17 -5.64
C VAL A 420 -12.44 6.11 -6.82
N GLY A 421 -12.98 6.26 -8.01
CA GLY A 421 -12.25 6.14 -9.28
C GLY A 421 -13.22 6.19 -10.44
N LEU A 422 -12.70 6.32 -11.66
CA LEU A 422 -13.52 6.38 -12.87
C LEU A 422 -13.77 5.01 -13.52
N ARG A 423 -13.10 3.95 -13.05
CA ARG A 423 -13.34 2.56 -13.46
C ARG A 423 -14.14 1.80 -12.41
N LEU A 424 -14.64 0.62 -12.75
CA LEU A 424 -15.32 -0.26 -11.80
C LEU A 424 -14.30 -0.85 -10.81
N LEU A 425 -14.51 -0.60 -9.51
CA LEU A 425 -13.61 -0.99 -8.41
C LEU A 425 -14.11 -2.20 -7.61
N ARG A 426 -15.39 -2.57 -7.74
CA ARG A 426 -16.01 -3.78 -7.18
C ARG A 426 -16.99 -4.40 -8.18
N SER A 427 -16.97 -5.73 -8.35
CA SER A 427 -17.76 -6.41 -9.40
C SER A 427 -19.28 -6.38 -9.14
N ASP A 428 -19.70 -6.34 -7.88
CA ASP A 428 -21.11 -6.27 -7.48
C ASP A 428 -21.62 -4.82 -7.34
N TYR A 429 -20.80 -3.80 -7.65
CA TYR A 429 -21.23 -2.41 -7.57
C TYR A 429 -22.11 -2.03 -8.76
N THR A 430 -23.36 -1.64 -8.48
CA THR A 430 -24.36 -1.31 -9.50
C THR A 430 -24.64 0.20 -9.62
N GLY A 431 -23.82 1.05 -8.99
CA GLY A 431 -24.00 2.51 -8.98
C GLY A 431 -23.26 3.22 -10.12
N PHE A 432 -23.31 4.57 -10.11
CA PHE A 432 -22.57 5.40 -11.06
C PHE A 432 -21.12 5.60 -10.64
N ALA A 433 -20.25 6.01 -11.59
CA ALA A 433 -18.86 6.36 -11.32
C ALA A 433 -18.72 7.84 -10.98
N VAL A 434 -19.34 8.70 -11.80
CA VAL A 434 -19.16 10.15 -11.74
C VAL A 434 -20.42 10.89 -12.18
N ARG A 435 -20.66 12.04 -11.56
CA ARG A 435 -21.63 13.05 -12.03
C ARG A 435 -20.89 14.22 -12.65
N LEU A 436 -21.21 14.55 -13.90
CA LEU A 436 -20.57 15.66 -14.63
C LEU A 436 -21.55 16.81 -14.87
N ARG A 437 -21.04 18.04 -14.81
CA ARG A 437 -21.69 19.26 -15.28
C ARG A 437 -21.09 19.68 -16.62
N ARG A 438 -21.93 19.89 -17.63
CA ARG A 438 -21.51 20.41 -18.93
C ARG A 438 -21.40 21.93 -18.87
N ASP A 439 -20.30 22.48 -19.39
CA ASP A 439 -19.98 23.89 -19.22
C ASP A 439 -20.83 24.86 -20.06
N SER A 440 -21.34 24.42 -21.20
CA SER A 440 -22.14 25.25 -22.10
C SER A 440 -23.50 25.67 -21.55
N ASP A 441 -24.12 24.83 -20.71
CA ASP A 441 -25.49 25.04 -20.24
C ASP A 441 -25.73 24.67 -18.76
N ASN A 442 -24.69 24.27 -18.03
CA ASN A 442 -24.75 23.84 -16.64
C ASN A 442 -25.65 22.63 -16.37
N THR A 443 -26.04 21.88 -17.40
CA THR A 443 -26.79 20.63 -17.20
C THR A 443 -25.89 19.56 -16.58
N GLU A 444 -26.47 18.73 -15.71
CA GLU A 444 -25.77 17.65 -15.01
C GLU A 444 -26.31 16.28 -15.40
N ALA A 445 -25.44 15.29 -15.47
CA ALA A 445 -25.81 13.89 -15.73
C ALA A 445 -24.87 12.93 -14.99
N ASP A 446 -25.40 11.75 -14.64
CA ASP A 446 -24.68 10.66 -13.99
C ASP A 446 -24.21 9.63 -15.03
N PHE A 447 -22.99 9.14 -14.89
CA PHE A 447 -22.37 8.20 -15.84
C PHE A 447 -21.79 6.99 -15.11
N GLY A 448 -22.02 5.81 -15.68
CA GLY A 448 -21.61 4.51 -15.16
C GLY A 448 -20.56 3.83 -16.02
N PHE A 449 -20.59 2.51 -16.06
CA PHE A 449 -19.57 1.66 -16.67
C PHE A 449 -20.10 0.88 -17.87
N ILE A 450 -19.19 0.54 -18.79
CA ILE A 450 -19.36 -0.57 -19.74
C ILE A 450 -18.30 -1.59 -19.36
N ASN A 451 -18.74 -2.78 -18.95
CA ASN A 451 -17.88 -3.78 -18.30
C ASN A 451 -17.17 -3.15 -17.08
N THR A 452 -15.85 -3.03 -17.11
CA THR A 452 -15.03 -2.46 -16.05
C THR A 452 -14.57 -1.02 -16.30
N ASP A 453 -14.75 -0.49 -17.51
CA ASP A 453 -14.31 0.86 -17.88
C ASP A 453 -15.47 1.88 -17.79
N LEU A 454 -15.14 3.16 -17.67
CA LEU A 454 -16.12 4.26 -17.74
C LEU A 454 -16.84 4.24 -19.10
N ASP A 455 -18.15 4.49 -19.13
CA ASP A 455 -18.87 4.68 -20.40
C ASP A 455 -18.53 6.02 -21.07
N THR A 456 -17.36 6.07 -21.69
CA THR A 456 -16.85 7.28 -22.32
C THR A 456 -17.61 7.63 -23.59
N ALA A 457 -18.24 6.66 -24.27
CA ALA A 457 -18.99 6.90 -25.50
C ALA A 457 -20.27 7.71 -25.22
N THR A 458 -20.99 7.36 -24.16
CA THR A 458 -22.16 8.11 -23.70
C THR A 458 -21.75 9.52 -23.23
N ILE A 459 -20.66 9.64 -22.46
CA ILE A 459 -20.13 10.94 -22.02
C ILE A 459 -19.77 11.84 -23.21
N SER A 460 -18.99 11.33 -24.18
CA SER A 460 -18.58 12.09 -25.36
C SER A 460 -19.77 12.57 -26.19
N THR A 461 -20.78 11.71 -26.36
CA THR A 461 -22.02 12.07 -27.07
C THR A 461 -22.77 13.18 -26.34
N TRP A 462 -22.86 13.11 -25.01
CA TRP A 462 -23.55 14.11 -24.20
C TRP A 462 -22.79 15.44 -24.12
N LEU A 463 -21.46 15.42 -24.00
CA LEU A 463 -20.63 16.63 -23.97
C LEU A 463 -20.54 17.32 -25.33
N GLY A 464 -20.48 16.57 -26.44
CA GLY A 464 -20.20 17.14 -27.75
C GLY A 464 -18.83 17.82 -27.77
N VAL A 465 -18.78 19.13 -28.00
CA VAL A 465 -17.54 19.95 -27.96
C VAL A 465 -17.31 20.66 -26.62
N SER A 466 -18.24 20.54 -25.68
CA SER A 466 -18.18 21.19 -24.37
C SER A 466 -17.28 20.45 -23.38
N ALA A 467 -16.79 21.17 -22.36
CA ALA A 467 -16.05 20.56 -21.26
C ALA A 467 -17.00 20.01 -20.18
N GLY A 468 -16.59 18.93 -19.53
CA GLY A 468 -17.28 18.33 -18.40
C GLY A 468 -16.52 18.55 -17.09
N TYR A 469 -17.22 18.97 -16.04
CA TYR A 469 -16.65 19.20 -14.71
C TYR A 469 -17.28 18.26 -13.68
N CYS A 470 -16.47 17.62 -12.85
CA CYS A 470 -16.94 16.63 -11.88
C CYS A 470 -17.65 17.31 -10.71
N VAL A 471 -18.95 17.02 -10.57
CA VAL A 471 -19.81 17.47 -9.47
C VAL A 471 -19.75 16.51 -8.29
N LYS A 472 -19.60 15.21 -8.56
CA LYS A 472 -19.53 14.17 -7.55
C LYS A 472 -18.76 12.98 -8.11
N LEU A 473 -17.86 12.44 -7.30
CA LEU A 473 -17.20 11.15 -7.54
C LEU A 473 -17.78 10.14 -6.54
N TYR A 474 -18.47 9.13 -7.07
CA TYR A 474 -19.27 8.20 -6.27
C TYR A 474 -18.40 7.15 -5.56
N ASP A 475 -18.73 6.83 -4.31
CA ASP A 475 -18.06 5.80 -3.53
C ASP A 475 -18.56 4.40 -3.89
N GLN A 476 -17.65 3.60 -4.44
CA GLN A 476 -17.86 2.22 -4.88
C GLN A 476 -17.64 1.19 -3.77
N SER A 477 -17.29 1.61 -2.54
CA SER A 477 -17.09 0.70 -1.40
C SER A 477 -18.39 0.16 -0.78
N GLY A 478 -19.53 0.77 -1.13
CA GLY A 478 -20.85 0.47 -0.54
C GLY A 478 -21.14 1.22 0.77
N ASN A 479 -20.25 2.11 1.21
CA ASN A 479 -20.45 2.89 2.44
C ASN A 479 -21.07 4.28 2.20
N GLY A 480 -21.21 4.71 0.94
CA GLY A 480 -21.83 6.00 0.58
C GLY A 480 -20.96 7.22 0.90
N ASN A 481 -19.63 7.03 0.96
CA ASN A 481 -18.66 8.07 1.33
C ASN A 481 -18.21 8.92 0.11
N ASP A 482 -19.16 9.31 -0.74
CA ASP A 482 -18.94 10.08 -1.97
C ASP A 482 -18.00 11.28 -1.76
N MET A 483 -17.19 11.61 -2.77
CA MET A 483 -16.36 12.82 -2.76
C MET A 483 -17.04 13.93 -3.56
N MET A 484 -17.04 15.15 -3.00
CA MET A 484 -17.67 16.33 -3.60
C MET A 484 -16.75 17.56 -3.56
N PRO A 485 -16.82 18.45 -4.57
CA PRO A 485 -16.03 19.67 -4.62
C PRO A 485 -16.57 20.73 -3.65
N SER A 486 -15.72 21.66 -3.22
CA SER A 486 -16.12 22.71 -2.25
C SER A 486 -17.09 23.76 -2.82
N SER A 487 -17.13 23.91 -4.13
CA SER A 487 -17.99 24.85 -4.85
C SER A 487 -18.02 24.49 -6.34
N VAL A 488 -18.86 25.17 -7.14
CA VAL A 488 -18.88 25.00 -8.60
C VAL A 488 -17.53 25.34 -9.23
N GLY A 489 -16.85 26.39 -8.75
CA GLY A 489 -15.52 26.79 -9.24
C GLY A 489 -14.40 25.82 -8.86
N ALA A 490 -14.64 24.94 -7.88
CA ALA A 490 -13.67 23.95 -7.43
C ALA A 490 -13.77 22.60 -8.16
N GLN A 491 -14.78 22.40 -9.02
CA GLN A 491 -15.01 21.13 -9.73
C GLN A 491 -13.81 20.80 -10.63
N PRO A 492 -13.19 19.61 -10.50
CA PRO A 492 -12.09 19.22 -11.38
C PRO A 492 -12.58 18.89 -12.80
N LEU A 493 -11.69 19.05 -13.77
CA LEU A 493 -11.98 18.81 -15.18
C LEU A 493 -11.98 17.29 -15.47
N TYR A 494 -13.01 16.80 -16.14
CA TYR A 494 -12.99 15.47 -16.75
C TYR A 494 -12.14 15.50 -18.03
N VAL A 495 -11.17 14.60 -18.14
CA VAL A 495 -10.33 14.46 -19.32
C VAL A 495 -10.43 13.03 -19.85
N TYR A 496 -10.94 12.90 -21.08
CA TYR A 496 -11.17 11.61 -21.76
C TYR A 496 -9.87 10.80 -21.94
N ASN A 497 -8.82 11.44 -22.49
CA ASN A 497 -7.49 10.84 -22.67
C ASN A 497 -6.50 11.49 -21.69
N GLY A 498 -6.66 11.15 -20.42
CA GLY A 498 -5.88 11.70 -19.33
C GLY A 498 -4.59 10.94 -19.07
N LEU A 499 -4.50 10.37 -17.87
CA LEU A 499 -3.35 9.59 -17.44
C LEU A 499 -3.19 8.33 -18.31
N ASN A 500 -2.13 8.28 -19.11
CA ASN A 500 -1.77 7.16 -19.99
C ASN A 500 -2.95 6.66 -20.87
N ASN A 501 -3.67 7.60 -21.49
CA ASN A 501 -4.83 7.36 -22.36
C ASN A 501 -6.06 6.75 -21.66
N LYS A 502 -6.14 6.83 -20.33
CA LYS A 502 -7.35 6.49 -19.58
C LYS A 502 -8.09 7.76 -19.11
N PRO A 503 -9.43 7.70 -18.93
CA PRO A 503 -10.19 8.80 -18.36
C PRO A 503 -9.68 9.18 -16.96
N ILE A 504 -9.61 10.49 -16.69
CA ILE A 504 -9.08 11.01 -15.42
C ILE A 504 -9.80 12.28 -14.97
N LEU A 505 -9.64 12.61 -13.68
CA LEU A 505 -9.94 13.92 -13.15
C LEU A 505 -8.65 14.74 -13.06
N ARG A 506 -8.65 15.90 -13.73
CA ARG A 506 -7.55 16.85 -13.75
C ARG A 506 -7.85 18.04 -12.84
N PHE A 507 -6.87 18.39 -12.03
CA PHE A 507 -6.90 19.46 -11.05
C PHE A 507 -5.85 20.51 -11.38
N ASN A 508 -6.23 21.78 -11.26
CA ASN A 508 -5.32 22.91 -11.08
C ASN A 508 -5.42 23.45 -9.64
N THR A 509 -4.66 24.50 -9.34
CA THR A 509 -4.60 25.09 -7.98
C THR A 509 -5.92 25.66 -7.45
N GLY A 510 -6.95 25.84 -8.28
CA GLY A 510 -8.29 26.27 -7.87
C GLY A 510 -9.29 25.13 -7.60
N GLN A 511 -8.93 23.89 -7.93
CA GLN A 511 -9.85 22.74 -7.95
C GLN A 511 -9.56 21.76 -6.82
N ASN A 512 -10.61 21.22 -6.21
CA ASN A 512 -10.53 20.22 -5.15
C ASN A 512 -11.76 19.30 -5.15
N ILE A 513 -11.62 18.14 -4.51
CA ILE A 513 -12.74 17.27 -4.14
C ILE A 513 -12.46 16.64 -2.77
N LYS A 514 -13.51 16.44 -1.96
CA LYS A 514 -13.35 16.08 -0.55
C LYS A 514 -14.47 15.20 0.01
N ASN A 515 -14.17 14.48 1.08
CA ASN A 515 -15.18 13.88 1.97
C ASN A 515 -14.86 14.15 3.45
N ASN A 516 -15.87 14.23 4.31
CA ASN A 516 -15.66 14.56 5.74
C ASN A 516 -15.47 13.32 6.62
N VAL A 517 -15.22 12.16 6.01
CA VAL A 517 -15.04 10.89 6.73
C VAL A 517 -13.68 10.89 7.40
N ASN A 518 -13.66 10.56 8.70
CA ASN A 518 -12.42 10.41 9.46
C ASN A 518 -11.93 8.96 9.37
N PHE A 519 -10.67 8.76 8.98
CA PHE A 519 -10.05 7.45 8.84
C PHE A 519 -9.00 7.27 9.93
N THR A 520 -9.42 6.80 11.11
CA THR A 520 -8.53 6.58 12.25
C THR A 520 -7.70 5.30 12.10
N PRO A 521 -6.49 5.22 12.69
CA PRO A 521 -5.74 3.97 12.73
C PRO A 521 -6.51 2.82 13.42
N PRO A 522 -6.31 1.56 13.01
CA PRO A 522 -5.42 1.13 11.93
C PRO A 522 -5.97 1.49 10.55
N TYR A 523 -5.11 1.86 9.60
CA TYR A 523 -5.53 2.22 8.25
C TYR A 523 -4.53 1.77 7.16
N THR A 524 -5.04 1.68 5.93
CA THR A 524 -4.27 1.67 4.69
C THR A 524 -4.92 2.62 3.71
N VAL A 525 -4.15 3.53 3.12
CA VAL A 525 -4.58 4.47 2.07
C VAL A 525 -3.73 4.16 0.84
N VAL A 526 -4.37 3.92 -0.31
CA VAL A 526 -3.71 3.74 -1.60
C VAL A 526 -4.27 4.77 -2.56
N TYR A 527 -3.42 5.48 -3.30
CA TYR A 527 -3.90 6.31 -4.41
C TYR A 527 -2.90 6.46 -5.55
N ALA A 528 -3.42 6.73 -6.74
CA ALA A 528 -2.64 7.00 -7.94
C ALA A 528 -2.78 8.45 -8.41
N ALA A 529 -1.67 9.08 -8.79
CA ALA A 529 -1.68 10.43 -9.34
C ALA A 529 -0.42 10.74 -10.17
N LYS A 530 -0.49 11.86 -10.90
CA LYS A 530 0.60 12.42 -11.72
C LYS A 530 0.58 13.94 -11.64
N GLN A 531 1.75 14.58 -11.53
CA GLN A 531 1.88 16.03 -11.65
C GLN A 531 1.79 16.46 -13.12
N THR A 532 0.97 17.46 -13.44
CA THR A 532 0.68 17.89 -14.82
C THR A 532 1.10 19.33 -15.14
N GLY A 533 1.46 20.12 -14.13
CA GLY A 533 1.78 21.54 -14.31
C GLY A 533 2.93 22.02 -13.40
N PRO A 534 3.20 23.33 -13.40
CA PRO A 534 4.33 23.90 -12.66
C PRO A 534 4.11 23.92 -11.14
N SER A 535 2.87 23.87 -10.65
CA SER A 535 2.55 23.92 -9.22
C SER A 535 2.68 22.54 -8.58
N ARG A 536 3.69 22.35 -7.71
CA ARG A 536 4.06 21.05 -7.11
C ARG A 536 3.89 21.03 -5.59
N GLY A 537 2.64 21.18 -5.16
CA GLY A 537 2.23 21.17 -3.76
C GLY A 537 1.79 19.78 -3.27
N ARG A 538 0.76 19.75 -2.41
CA ARG A 538 0.10 18.54 -1.92
C ARG A 538 -0.96 18.08 -2.92
N VAL A 539 -1.10 16.76 -3.06
CA VAL A 539 -2.18 16.15 -3.84
C VAL A 539 -3.19 15.47 -2.91
N LEU A 540 -2.77 14.50 -2.10
CA LEU A 540 -3.65 13.85 -1.12
C LEU A 540 -3.31 14.35 0.30
N ASN A 541 -4.29 14.91 1.00
CA ASN A 541 -4.10 15.43 2.35
C ASN A 541 -5.39 15.34 3.20
N ALA A 542 -5.33 15.85 4.43
CA ALA A 542 -6.46 15.91 5.35
C ALA A 542 -6.86 17.32 5.76
N ASN A 543 -8.04 17.45 6.36
CA ASN A 543 -8.62 18.74 6.75
C ASN A 543 -8.09 19.27 8.09
N ASN A 544 -8.29 18.48 9.15
CA ASN A 544 -8.17 18.96 10.54
C ASN A 544 -6.89 18.50 11.24
N ASN A 545 -6.05 17.74 10.55
CA ASN A 545 -4.73 17.33 11.02
C ASN A 545 -3.73 17.41 9.88
N ASN A 546 -2.44 17.56 10.20
CA ASN A 546 -1.41 17.73 9.19
C ASN A 546 -1.04 16.35 8.64
N TRP A 547 -1.84 15.89 7.69
CA TRP A 547 -1.67 14.61 7.01
C TRP A 547 -1.47 14.85 5.51
N LEU A 548 -0.38 14.35 4.93
CA LEU A 548 -0.12 14.38 3.48
C LEU A 548 0.56 13.11 3.02
N LEU A 549 0.26 12.70 1.78
CA LEU A 549 0.91 11.59 1.10
C LEU A 549 1.25 12.00 -0.34
N GLY A 550 2.42 11.59 -0.82
CA GLY A 550 2.88 11.73 -2.20
C GLY A 550 3.82 12.91 -2.44
N TRP A 551 3.30 14.14 -2.46
CA TRP A 551 4.09 15.33 -2.83
C TRP A 551 3.97 16.48 -1.83
N TRP A 552 5.07 17.23 -1.69
CA TRP A 552 5.10 18.49 -0.95
C TRP A 552 6.36 19.30 -1.32
N ASN A 553 6.24 20.62 -1.41
CA ASN A 553 7.34 21.57 -1.63
C ASN A 553 8.26 21.18 -2.81
N GLY A 554 7.69 20.82 -3.95
CA GLY A 554 8.44 20.42 -5.14
C GLY A 554 9.08 19.03 -5.10
N SER A 555 8.88 18.26 -4.02
CA SER A 555 9.44 16.92 -3.84
C SER A 555 8.36 15.82 -3.91
N LYS A 556 8.74 14.62 -4.35
CA LYS A 556 7.94 13.39 -4.34
C LYS A 556 8.29 12.48 -3.16
N SER A 557 7.58 11.36 -3.03
CA SER A 557 7.72 10.40 -1.92
C SER A 557 7.57 11.04 -0.51
N GLN A 558 6.76 12.09 -0.39
CA GLN A 558 6.57 12.84 0.85
C GLN A 558 5.44 12.24 1.67
N ALA A 559 5.66 12.04 2.97
CA ALA A 559 4.67 11.61 3.93
C ALA A 559 4.87 12.24 5.30
N TYR A 560 3.85 12.96 5.75
CA TYR A 560 3.80 13.60 7.05
C TYR A 560 2.42 13.36 7.64
N PHE A 561 2.33 12.64 8.76
CA PHE A 561 1.07 12.25 9.40
C PHE A 561 1.00 12.78 10.85
N ASP A 562 1.11 14.11 11.01
CA ASP A 562 1.49 14.82 12.26
C ASP A 562 2.93 14.54 12.74
N GLY A 563 3.75 14.00 11.84
CA GLY A 563 5.18 13.74 12.00
C GLY A 563 5.75 13.14 10.72
N TRP A 564 7.03 13.36 10.46
CA TRP A 564 7.71 12.85 9.26
C TRP A 564 7.83 11.32 9.31
N VAL A 565 7.28 10.65 8.30
CA VAL A 565 7.44 9.21 8.05
C VAL A 565 8.47 8.97 6.94
N SER A 566 8.52 9.88 5.97
CA SER A 566 9.55 9.98 4.93
C SER A 566 10.59 11.07 5.22
N GLN A 567 11.64 11.15 4.43
CA GLN A 567 12.64 12.22 4.53
C GLN A 567 12.06 13.60 4.15
N PRO A 568 12.25 14.66 4.98
CA PRO A 568 11.90 16.03 4.62
C PRO A 568 12.75 16.56 3.47
N GLY A 569 12.11 17.20 2.48
CA GLY A 569 12.83 17.84 1.35
C GLY A 569 13.50 16.86 0.39
N GLY A 570 12.89 15.67 0.21
CA GLY A 570 13.45 14.50 -0.48
C GLY A 570 13.71 14.65 -1.99
N ILE A 571 13.23 13.69 -2.79
CA ILE A 571 13.54 13.60 -4.22
C ILE A 571 12.71 14.64 -4.98
N SER A 572 13.33 15.42 -5.88
CA SER A 572 12.61 16.34 -6.77
C SER A 572 11.47 15.64 -7.50
N ALA A 573 10.29 16.26 -7.51
CA ALA A 573 9.14 15.74 -8.22
C ALA A 573 9.34 15.82 -9.74
N ASP A 574 8.90 14.78 -10.44
CA ASP A 574 8.92 14.69 -11.89
C ASP A 574 7.48 14.67 -12.44
N ASN A 575 7.31 14.36 -13.73
CA ASN A 575 6.00 14.22 -14.38
C ASN A 575 5.59 12.76 -14.54
N ASN A 576 6.24 11.81 -13.84
CA ASN A 576 5.84 10.42 -13.90
C ASN A 576 4.61 10.22 -13.00
N PRO A 577 3.72 9.29 -13.36
CA PRO A 577 2.68 8.84 -12.45
C PRO A 577 3.25 7.90 -11.38
N PHE A 578 2.61 7.86 -10.21
CA PHE A 578 2.96 6.96 -9.11
C PHE A 578 1.69 6.42 -8.45
N VAL A 579 1.77 5.22 -7.87
CA VAL A 579 0.85 4.79 -6.80
C VAL A 579 1.57 4.91 -5.48
N TYR A 580 0.97 5.65 -4.56
CA TYR A 580 1.44 5.74 -3.19
C TYR A 580 0.53 4.96 -2.26
N THR A 581 1.16 4.32 -1.28
CA THR A 581 0.46 3.68 -0.17
C THR A 581 0.96 4.21 1.16
N ALA A 582 0.06 4.44 2.09
CA ALA A 582 0.35 4.72 3.49
C ALA A 582 -0.38 3.73 4.39
N THR A 583 0.31 3.21 5.39
CA THR A 583 -0.26 2.40 6.45
C THR A 583 0.04 3.04 7.80
N GLY A 584 -0.85 2.85 8.76
CA GLY A 584 -0.66 3.32 10.13
C GLY A 584 -1.40 2.43 11.11
N THR A 585 -0.74 1.97 12.17
CA THR A 585 -1.32 1.15 13.25
C THR A 585 -1.80 1.99 14.44
N GLY A 586 -1.44 3.28 14.47
CA GLY A 586 -1.59 4.15 15.65
C GLY A 586 -0.33 4.23 16.51
N SER A 587 0.65 3.36 16.25
CA SER A 587 1.99 3.41 16.86
C SER A 587 3.13 3.35 15.85
N ALA A 588 2.87 2.79 14.67
CA ALA A 588 3.85 2.70 13.59
C ALA A 588 3.19 2.96 12.23
N SER A 589 3.92 3.66 11.36
CA SER A 589 3.49 4.02 10.01
C SER A 589 4.52 3.61 8.97
N THR A 590 4.04 3.20 7.79
CA THR A 590 4.89 2.81 6.65
C THR A 590 4.33 3.42 5.37
N ILE A 591 5.20 3.86 4.47
CA ILE A 591 4.81 4.32 3.13
C ILE A 591 5.50 3.52 2.03
N PHE A 592 4.81 3.41 0.91
CA PHE A 592 5.30 2.78 -0.31
C PHE A 592 5.09 3.72 -1.49
N GLU A 593 6.05 3.74 -2.40
CA GLU A 593 5.95 4.32 -3.73
C GLU A 593 6.19 3.19 -4.71
N ASN A 594 5.22 2.96 -5.59
CA ASN A 594 5.26 1.89 -6.57
C ASN A 594 5.58 0.49 -5.98
N GLY A 595 5.01 0.20 -4.80
CA GLY A 595 5.24 -1.04 -4.05
C GLY A 595 6.56 -1.11 -3.27
N ILE A 596 7.45 -0.13 -3.42
CA ILE A 596 8.73 -0.06 -2.72
C ILE A 596 8.61 0.84 -1.48
N SER A 597 9.00 0.33 -0.31
CA SER A 597 8.97 1.12 0.93
C SER A 597 9.88 2.34 0.83
N LYS A 598 9.35 3.51 1.19
CA LYS A 598 10.08 4.79 1.31
C LYS A 598 10.13 5.29 2.76
N THR A 599 9.91 4.37 3.69
CA THR A 599 9.81 4.68 5.13
C THR A 599 11.18 4.94 5.73
N VAL A 600 11.34 6.08 6.40
CA VAL A 600 12.59 6.47 7.08
C VAL A 600 12.41 6.46 8.59
N ASN A 601 11.21 6.79 9.09
CA ASN A 601 10.89 6.72 10.51
C ASN A 601 9.55 6.01 10.71
N THR A 602 9.59 4.80 11.24
CA THR A 602 8.40 3.98 11.50
C THR A 602 7.58 4.48 12.68
N ASN A 603 8.19 5.20 13.64
CA ASN A 603 7.48 5.74 14.81
C ASN A 603 6.95 7.16 14.57
N GLY A 604 7.22 7.74 13.39
CA GLY A 604 6.71 9.05 12.99
C GLY A 604 5.24 8.97 12.59
N GLY A 605 4.50 10.03 12.89
CA GLY A 605 3.18 10.31 12.32
C GLY A 605 2.17 9.16 12.40
N SER A 606 1.56 8.99 13.57
CA SER A 606 0.67 7.85 13.86
C SER A 606 -0.83 8.15 13.67
N THR A 607 -1.19 9.31 13.13
CA THR A 607 -2.59 9.68 12.90
C THR A 607 -3.00 9.32 11.47
N GLY A 608 -4.27 8.95 11.27
CA GLY A 608 -4.83 8.80 9.93
C GLY A 608 -5.46 10.11 9.43
N PRO A 609 -5.90 10.16 8.16
CA PRO A 609 -6.47 11.37 7.59
C PRO A 609 -7.83 11.70 8.20
N ASN A 610 -7.95 12.88 8.84
CA ASN A 610 -9.21 13.41 9.37
C ASN A 610 -9.93 14.25 8.30
N GLY A 611 -10.78 13.60 7.52
CA GLY A 611 -11.44 14.15 6.35
C GLY A 611 -10.48 14.16 5.16
N LEU A 612 -10.70 13.29 4.17
CA LEU A 612 -9.81 13.17 3.03
C LEU A 612 -10.05 14.31 2.04
N ARG A 613 -8.94 14.89 1.55
CA ARG A 613 -8.92 16.03 0.63
C ARG A 613 -8.00 15.73 -0.53
N ILE A 614 -8.49 16.02 -1.73
CA ILE A 614 -7.68 16.01 -2.95
C ILE A 614 -7.48 17.46 -3.37
N ASN A 615 -6.22 17.85 -3.46
CA ASN A 615 -5.77 19.13 -4.00
C ASN A 615 -6.33 20.36 -3.25
N GLU A 616 -6.46 20.26 -1.93
CA GLU A 616 -6.83 21.36 -1.03
C GLU A 616 -5.62 21.68 -0.13
N SER A 617 -5.38 22.94 0.27
CA SER A 617 -4.25 23.34 1.14
C SER A 617 -2.84 23.06 0.56
N GLU A 618 -2.23 24.08 -0.06
CA GLU A 618 -1.00 23.99 -0.87
C GLU A 618 -1.20 23.16 -2.15
N PRO A 619 -2.16 23.51 -3.02
CA PRO A 619 -2.59 22.65 -4.12
C PRO A 619 -1.55 22.51 -5.23
N SER A 620 -1.71 21.45 -6.02
CA SER A 620 -0.89 21.10 -7.18
C SER A 620 -1.68 21.21 -8.49
N ASP A 621 -0.94 21.18 -9.60
CA ASP A 621 -1.49 20.81 -10.90
C ASP A 621 -1.32 19.30 -11.08
N ALA A 622 -2.40 18.52 -11.03
CA ALA A 622 -2.31 17.06 -10.99
C ALA A 622 -3.49 16.34 -11.67
N ASP A 623 -3.19 15.16 -12.21
CA ASP A 623 -4.16 14.13 -12.58
C ASP A 623 -4.28 13.14 -11.41
N VAL A 624 -5.50 12.81 -10.97
CA VAL A 624 -5.74 11.88 -9.86
C VAL A 624 -6.70 10.75 -10.29
N ALA A 625 -6.28 9.52 -9.99
CA ALA A 625 -6.92 8.27 -10.37
C ALA A 625 -7.58 7.60 -9.13
N ASP A 626 -7.61 6.26 -9.08
CA ASP A 626 -8.20 5.49 -8.00
C ASP A 626 -7.65 5.88 -6.62
N ILE A 627 -8.55 5.92 -5.63
CA ILE A 627 -8.24 6.09 -4.22
C ILE A 627 -8.98 5.03 -3.42
N PHE A 628 -8.26 4.36 -2.52
CA PHE A 628 -8.79 3.38 -1.59
C PHE A 628 -8.39 3.75 -0.17
N VAL A 629 -9.33 3.59 0.77
CA VAL A 629 -9.05 3.71 2.21
C VAL A 629 -9.66 2.55 2.97
N PHE A 630 -8.85 1.86 3.75
CA PHE A 630 -9.21 0.70 4.57
C PHE A 630 -9.09 1.06 6.05
N ASN A 631 -9.94 0.48 6.89
CA ASN A 631 -9.90 0.60 8.37
C ASN A 631 -9.04 -0.49 9.04
N SER A 632 -8.01 -0.95 8.32
CA SER A 632 -7.04 -1.92 8.80
C SER A 632 -5.71 -1.69 8.09
N VAL A 633 -4.62 -2.20 8.67
CA VAL A 633 -3.37 -2.37 7.92
C VAL A 633 -3.50 -3.65 7.10
N LEU A 634 -3.53 -3.52 5.78
CA LEU A 634 -3.58 -4.67 4.89
C LEU A 634 -2.31 -5.53 5.01
N SER A 635 -2.44 -6.84 4.80
CA SER A 635 -1.27 -7.69 4.57
C SER A 635 -0.53 -7.25 3.31
N ASP A 636 0.77 -7.55 3.20
CA ASP A 636 1.56 -7.19 2.01
C ASP A 636 0.93 -7.74 0.72
N SER A 637 0.42 -8.97 0.75
CA SER A 637 -0.28 -9.57 -0.38
C SER A 637 -1.52 -8.76 -0.80
N ASN A 638 -2.36 -8.35 0.15
CA ASN A 638 -3.59 -7.62 -0.15
C ASN A 638 -3.28 -6.17 -0.56
N ARG A 639 -2.30 -5.54 0.08
CA ARG A 639 -1.78 -4.22 -0.28
C ARG A 639 -1.28 -4.22 -1.72
N GLU A 640 -0.39 -5.14 -2.05
CA GLU A 640 0.19 -5.26 -3.39
C GLU A 640 -0.86 -5.58 -4.46
N ALA A 641 -1.91 -6.34 -4.13
CA ALA A 641 -3.00 -6.61 -5.05
C ALA A 641 -3.75 -5.32 -5.46
N ILE A 642 -4.06 -4.45 -4.49
CA ILE A 642 -4.70 -3.14 -4.75
C ILE A 642 -3.77 -2.24 -5.56
N GLU A 643 -2.52 -2.12 -5.12
CA GLU A 643 -1.48 -1.33 -5.78
C GLU A 643 -1.29 -1.74 -7.24
N LYS A 644 -1.08 -3.04 -7.51
CA LYS A 644 -0.88 -3.58 -8.86
C LYS A 644 -2.14 -3.43 -9.71
N SER A 645 -3.34 -3.64 -9.16
CA SER A 645 -4.59 -3.42 -9.93
C SER A 645 -4.69 -1.99 -10.48
N THR A 646 -4.46 -0.99 -9.63
CA THR A 646 -4.48 0.42 -10.06
C THR A 646 -3.33 0.74 -11.01
N ALA A 647 -2.13 0.29 -10.69
CA ALA A 647 -0.95 0.58 -11.48
C ALA A 647 -1.03 -0.07 -12.88
N SER A 648 -1.57 -1.29 -12.98
CA SER A 648 -1.83 -2.01 -14.22
C SER A 648 -2.88 -1.32 -15.10
N TYR A 649 -4.00 -0.89 -14.52
CA TYR A 649 -5.07 -0.22 -15.27
C TYR A 649 -4.60 1.11 -15.87
N TYR A 650 -3.84 1.90 -15.10
CA TYR A 650 -3.33 3.21 -15.52
C TYR A 650 -1.92 3.16 -16.13
N ASN A 651 -1.34 1.97 -16.35
CA ASN A 651 0.01 1.79 -16.91
C ASN A 651 1.11 2.62 -16.17
N ILE A 652 1.11 2.57 -14.83
CA ILE A 652 2.03 3.34 -13.98
C ILE A 652 3.29 2.53 -13.65
N TYR A 653 3.09 1.39 -13.00
CA TYR A 653 4.09 0.34 -12.74
C TYR A 653 3.33 -0.97 -12.55
N GLY A 654 4.04 -2.08 -12.42
CA GLY A 654 3.36 -3.37 -12.54
C GLY A 654 2.85 -3.56 -13.97
N GLN A 655 2.01 -4.57 -14.15
CA GLN A 655 1.82 -5.18 -15.46
C GLN A 655 0.79 -4.42 -16.30
N PRO A 656 1.14 -3.79 -17.44
CA PRO A 656 0.14 -3.14 -18.29
C PRO A 656 -0.90 -4.18 -18.75
N MET A 657 -2.17 -3.78 -18.70
CA MET A 657 -3.27 -4.64 -19.13
C MET A 657 -3.39 -4.59 -20.65
N VAL A 658 -2.70 -5.52 -21.32
CA VAL A 658 -2.62 -5.57 -22.77
C VAL A 658 -3.29 -6.84 -23.26
N ALA A 659 -4.41 -6.67 -23.97
CA ALA A 659 -5.02 -7.76 -24.70
C ALA A 659 -4.19 -8.05 -25.96
N GLY A 660 -3.92 -9.33 -26.21
CA GLY A 660 -3.20 -9.79 -27.39
C GLY A 660 -2.07 -10.77 -27.08
N GLU A 661 -1.64 -11.47 -28.13
CA GLU A 661 -0.62 -12.52 -28.04
C GLU A 661 0.75 -11.98 -27.62
N THR A 662 1.06 -10.72 -27.93
CA THR A 662 2.38 -10.13 -27.70
C THR A 662 2.34 -8.95 -26.74
N LEU A 663 3.42 -8.79 -25.97
CA LEU A 663 3.66 -7.65 -25.09
C LEU A 663 5.11 -7.16 -25.27
N THR A 664 5.29 -5.94 -25.76
CA THR A 664 6.60 -5.28 -25.80
C THR A 664 6.80 -4.42 -24.54
N VAL A 665 7.93 -4.62 -23.86
CA VAL A 665 8.19 -4.03 -22.54
C VAL A 665 9.57 -3.39 -22.49
N SER A 666 9.69 -2.28 -21.75
CA SER A 666 10.94 -1.57 -21.45
C SER A 666 11.02 -1.25 -19.96
N PRO A 667 11.11 -2.28 -19.08
CA PRO A 667 11.20 -2.05 -17.65
C PRO A 667 12.46 -1.27 -17.27
N THR A 668 12.33 -0.35 -16.30
CA THR A 668 13.46 0.35 -15.69
C THR A 668 14.08 -0.42 -14.51
N GLU A 669 13.37 -1.42 -13.99
CA GLU A 669 13.82 -2.31 -12.92
C GLU A 669 13.37 -3.75 -13.21
N THR A 670 14.06 -4.75 -12.65
CA THR A 670 13.71 -6.17 -12.85
C THR A 670 12.24 -6.42 -12.51
N THR A 671 11.47 -6.85 -13.50
CA THR A 671 10.01 -6.91 -13.42
C THR A 671 9.48 -8.27 -13.86
N THR A 672 8.52 -8.83 -13.13
CA THR A 672 7.83 -10.08 -13.51
C THR A 672 6.53 -9.78 -14.23
N TYR A 673 6.42 -10.30 -15.45
CA TYR A 673 5.27 -10.22 -16.34
C TYR A 673 4.37 -11.43 -16.22
N GLN A 674 3.06 -11.20 -16.18
CA GLN A 674 2.03 -12.24 -16.08
C GLN A 674 1.17 -12.19 -17.33
N VAL A 675 0.82 -13.34 -17.87
CA VAL A 675 -0.21 -13.46 -18.91
C VAL A 675 -1.25 -14.45 -18.43
N THR A 676 -2.51 -14.11 -18.65
CA THR A 676 -3.64 -15.02 -18.51
C THR A 676 -4.15 -15.35 -19.90
N GLY A 677 -4.13 -16.63 -20.26
CA GLY A 677 -4.78 -17.12 -21.46
C GLY A 677 -6.18 -17.61 -21.14
N TYR A 678 -7.10 -17.45 -22.09
CA TYR A 678 -8.49 -17.89 -21.97
C TYR A 678 -8.84 -18.89 -23.07
N SER A 679 -9.74 -19.83 -22.75
CA SER A 679 -10.37 -20.71 -23.74
C SER A 679 -11.30 -19.92 -24.69
N ALA A 680 -11.81 -20.57 -25.73
CA ALA A 680 -12.53 -19.92 -26.81
C ALA A 680 -13.75 -19.09 -26.36
N ASN A 681 -14.50 -19.56 -25.35
CA ASN A 681 -15.60 -18.79 -24.77
C ASN A 681 -15.23 -18.15 -23.43
N GLU A 682 -13.95 -18.15 -23.06
CA GLU A 682 -13.44 -17.60 -21.79
C GLU A 682 -13.94 -18.33 -20.52
N GLY A 683 -14.45 -19.56 -20.65
CA GLY A 683 -14.88 -20.40 -19.51
C GLY A 683 -13.73 -20.97 -18.67
N CYS A 684 -12.54 -21.04 -19.23
CA CYS A 684 -11.29 -21.38 -18.55
C CYS A 684 -10.28 -20.25 -18.69
N SER A 685 -9.51 -20.04 -17.63
CA SER A 685 -8.32 -19.20 -17.66
C SER A 685 -7.14 -19.90 -17.00
N VAL A 686 -5.95 -19.69 -17.56
CA VAL A 686 -4.69 -20.22 -17.01
C VAL A 686 -3.65 -19.11 -17.11
N SER A 687 -2.95 -18.86 -16.02
CA SER A 687 -1.91 -17.82 -15.97
C SER A 687 -0.51 -18.41 -16.00
N ASN A 688 0.42 -17.68 -16.59
CA ASN A 688 1.85 -17.95 -16.53
C ASN A 688 2.63 -16.64 -16.37
N SER A 689 3.89 -16.73 -15.96
CA SER A 689 4.73 -15.59 -15.65
C SER A 689 6.15 -15.68 -16.21
N VAL A 690 6.74 -14.55 -16.57
CA VAL A 690 8.14 -14.42 -16.98
C VAL A 690 8.79 -13.25 -16.26
N THR A 691 10.00 -13.44 -15.72
CA THR A 691 10.80 -12.33 -15.18
C THR A 691 11.73 -11.78 -16.25
N VAL A 692 11.68 -10.45 -16.43
CA VAL A 692 12.62 -9.71 -17.27
C VAL A 692 13.61 -8.99 -16.34
N THR A 693 14.86 -9.44 -16.35
CA THR A 693 15.94 -8.86 -15.56
C THR A 693 16.52 -7.62 -16.27
N VAL A 694 16.60 -6.51 -15.55
CA VAL A 694 17.23 -5.27 -16.07
C VAL A 694 18.66 -5.20 -15.56
N LEU A 695 19.61 -5.10 -16.50
CA LEU A 695 21.03 -4.94 -16.22
C LEU A 695 21.41 -3.45 -16.28
N ASN A 696 22.03 -2.94 -15.22
CA ASN A 696 22.45 -1.55 -15.08
C ASN A 696 23.89 -1.32 -15.56
N ASN A 697 24.25 -0.05 -15.80
CA ASN A 697 25.64 0.31 -16.09
C ASN A 697 26.50 0.13 -14.81
N PRO A 698 27.68 -0.50 -14.87
CA PRO A 698 28.57 -0.68 -13.72
C PRO A 698 29.22 0.63 -13.18
N ASN A 699 28.99 1.77 -13.85
CA ASN A 699 29.49 3.11 -13.51
C ASN A 699 31.00 3.17 -13.26
N LEU A 700 31.76 2.60 -14.18
CA LEU A 700 33.23 2.58 -14.10
C LEU A 700 33.81 4.00 -14.00
N SER A 701 34.64 4.24 -12.99
CA SER A 701 35.27 5.55 -12.72
C SER A 701 36.64 5.44 -12.04
N ASN A 702 37.31 6.57 -11.80
CA ASN A 702 38.61 6.65 -11.09
C ASN A 702 39.77 5.87 -11.73
N PHE A 703 39.77 5.71 -13.06
CA PHE A 703 40.88 5.11 -13.79
C PHE A 703 41.78 6.19 -14.40
N ASN A 704 42.88 6.52 -13.72
CA ASN A 704 43.65 7.74 -13.95
C ASN A 704 44.93 7.51 -14.78
N LEU A 705 45.38 8.56 -15.47
CA LEU A 705 46.68 8.64 -16.16
C LEU A 705 47.83 8.27 -15.22
N GLN A 706 48.81 7.49 -15.71
CA GLN A 706 50.02 7.12 -14.98
C GLN A 706 51.26 7.62 -15.71
N ILE A 707 52.18 8.27 -14.99
CA ILE A 707 53.49 8.69 -15.51
C ILE A 707 54.56 7.90 -14.77
N LYS A 708 55.43 7.23 -15.53
CA LYS A 708 56.53 6.41 -15.04
C LYS A 708 57.81 6.70 -15.84
N THR A 709 58.93 6.18 -15.40
CA THR A 709 60.17 6.09 -16.16
C THR A 709 60.50 4.62 -16.44
N TYR A 710 61.42 4.36 -17.38
CA TYR A 710 61.86 2.99 -17.67
C TYR A 710 62.35 2.25 -16.41
N PHE A 711 63.05 2.96 -15.51
CA PHE A 711 63.67 2.37 -14.33
C PHE A 711 62.72 2.17 -13.14
N ASP A 712 61.45 2.57 -13.25
CA ASP A 712 60.44 2.24 -12.23
C ASP A 712 60.17 0.72 -12.16
N GLY A 713 60.43 0.00 -13.25
CA GLY A 713 60.22 -1.44 -13.33
C GLY A 713 58.74 -1.81 -13.31
N SER A 714 58.42 -2.97 -12.72
CA SER A 714 57.04 -3.43 -12.62
C SER A 714 56.31 -2.74 -11.47
N TYR A 715 55.02 -2.42 -11.67
CA TYR A 715 54.17 -1.82 -10.64
C TYR A 715 52.77 -2.43 -10.66
N THR A 716 52.00 -2.22 -9.59
CA THR A 716 50.61 -2.71 -9.49
C THR A 716 49.64 -1.58 -9.85
N ILE A 717 48.67 -1.86 -10.72
CA ILE A 717 47.63 -0.91 -11.09
C ILE A 717 46.48 -0.94 -10.07
N THR A 718 45.94 0.23 -9.74
CA THR A 718 44.72 0.34 -8.94
C THR A 718 43.50 0.12 -9.85
N PRO A 719 42.59 -0.82 -9.51
CA PRO A 719 41.37 -1.03 -10.28
C PRO A 719 40.46 0.21 -10.33
N PRO A 720 39.67 0.38 -11.41
CA PRO A 720 38.62 1.39 -11.42
C PRO A 720 37.59 1.13 -10.31
N THR A 721 36.92 2.20 -9.88
CA THR A 721 35.74 2.08 -9.02
C THR A 721 34.56 1.59 -9.84
N SER A 722 33.80 0.62 -9.30
CA SER A 722 32.63 0.02 -9.94
C SER A 722 31.57 -0.34 -8.90
N ILE A 723 30.30 -0.30 -9.31
CA ILE A 723 29.19 -0.86 -8.52
C ILE A 723 28.86 -2.32 -8.89
N SER A 724 29.52 -2.87 -9.91
CA SER A 724 29.38 -4.27 -10.32
C SER A 724 30.41 -5.17 -9.64
N THR A 725 29.99 -6.41 -9.39
CA THR A 725 30.82 -7.52 -8.89
C THR A 725 31.55 -8.28 -10.00
N GLY A 726 31.32 -7.93 -11.26
CA GLY A 726 31.97 -8.56 -12.40
C GLY A 726 33.49 -8.46 -12.34
N ALA A 727 34.19 -9.51 -12.78
CA ALA A 727 35.64 -9.53 -12.77
C ALA A 727 36.21 -8.50 -13.76
N ILE A 728 37.28 -7.81 -13.35
CA ILE A 728 38.00 -6.84 -14.19
C ILE A 728 39.26 -7.48 -14.77
N THR A 729 39.44 -7.31 -16.07
CA THR A 729 40.66 -7.72 -16.80
C THR A 729 41.31 -6.51 -17.45
N TYR A 730 42.62 -6.57 -17.70
CA TYR A 730 43.39 -5.45 -18.23
C TYR A 730 44.10 -5.82 -19.53
N ALA A 731 44.16 -4.87 -20.45
CA ALA A 731 44.91 -4.99 -21.70
C ALA A 731 45.72 -3.72 -21.98
N SER A 732 46.90 -3.88 -22.59
CA SER A 732 47.71 -2.76 -23.10
C SER A 732 47.57 -2.69 -24.61
N SER A 733 47.40 -1.48 -25.15
CA SER A 733 47.37 -1.25 -26.60
C SER A 733 48.75 -1.34 -27.26
N ASN A 734 49.84 -1.33 -26.48
CA ASN A 734 51.21 -1.39 -27.00
C ASN A 734 52.15 -2.13 -26.03
N THR A 735 52.32 -3.43 -26.29
CA THR A 735 53.15 -4.33 -25.47
C THR A 735 54.64 -4.04 -25.52
N ALA A 736 55.12 -3.23 -26.48
CA ALA A 736 56.52 -2.79 -26.50
C ALA A 736 56.81 -1.71 -25.45
N VAL A 737 55.77 -1.05 -24.91
CA VAL A 737 55.88 -0.07 -23.82
C VAL A 737 55.59 -0.74 -22.48
N ALA A 738 54.50 -1.50 -22.37
CA ALA A 738 54.17 -2.24 -21.16
C ALA A 738 53.35 -3.51 -21.42
N THR A 739 53.60 -4.57 -20.65
CA THR A 739 52.78 -5.79 -20.63
C THR A 739 52.03 -5.89 -19.31
N ILE A 740 50.91 -6.64 -19.27
CA ILE A 740 50.06 -6.74 -18.09
C ILE A 740 49.73 -8.20 -17.80
N SER A 741 49.86 -8.60 -16.53
CA SER A 741 49.41 -9.89 -16.01
C SER A 741 48.70 -9.68 -14.67
N GLY A 742 47.41 -10.02 -14.60
CA GLY A 742 46.57 -9.65 -13.46
C GLY A 742 46.55 -8.14 -13.27
N THR A 743 46.91 -7.66 -12.08
CA THR A 743 47.06 -6.23 -11.77
C THR A 743 48.49 -5.71 -11.93
N THR A 744 49.45 -6.56 -12.32
CA THR A 744 50.85 -6.18 -12.45
C THR A 744 51.16 -5.69 -13.86
N VAL A 745 51.59 -4.44 -13.97
CA VAL A 745 52.10 -3.82 -15.19
C VAL A 745 53.63 -3.95 -15.20
N THR A 746 54.18 -4.52 -16.26
CA THR A 746 55.62 -4.63 -16.49
C THR A 746 56.04 -3.63 -17.56
N ILE A 747 56.89 -2.67 -17.20
CA ILE A 747 57.46 -1.71 -18.15
C ILE A 747 58.50 -2.41 -19.03
N VAL A 748 58.34 -2.28 -20.36
CA VAL A 748 59.19 -2.91 -21.38
C VAL A 748 60.04 -1.88 -22.12
N GLY A 749 59.55 -0.65 -22.27
CA GLY A 749 60.24 0.41 -22.99
C GLY A 749 59.64 1.79 -22.75
N ALA A 750 60.41 2.84 -23.05
CA ALA A 750 59.90 4.21 -23.04
C ALA A 750 58.90 4.44 -24.18
N GLY A 751 57.88 5.27 -23.93
CA GLY A 751 56.80 5.53 -24.88
C GLY A 751 55.46 5.73 -24.18
N SER A 752 54.37 5.62 -24.94
CA SER A 752 53.01 5.71 -24.40
C SER A 752 52.16 4.51 -24.83
N THR A 753 51.31 4.05 -23.92
CA THR A 753 50.32 2.99 -24.19
C THR A 753 49.01 3.29 -23.46
N THR A 754 47.89 2.87 -24.04
CA THR A 754 46.59 2.91 -23.38
C THR A 754 46.37 1.59 -22.66
N ILE A 755 46.08 1.66 -21.37
CA ILE A 755 45.61 0.52 -20.60
C ILE A 755 44.09 0.57 -20.59
N THR A 756 43.44 -0.54 -20.95
CA THR A 756 41.98 -0.72 -20.90
C THR A 756 41.64 -1.72 -19.80
N ALA A 757 40.75 -1.31 -18.89
CA ALA A 757 40.13 -2.18 -17.89
C ALA A 757 38.73 -2.57 -18.37
N SER A 758 38.49 -3.86 -18.58
CA SER A 758 37.21 -4.42 -19.03
C SER A 758 36.56 -5.21 -17.91
N GLN A 759 35.37 -4.79 -17.49
CA GLN A 759 34.57 -5.48 -16.48
C GLN A 759 33.55 -6.41 -17.16
N ALA A 760 33.54 -7.68 -16.75
CA ALA A 760 32.51 -8.62 -17.18
C ALA A 760 31.14 -8.23 -16.59
N GLY A 761 30.05 -8.60 -17.27
CA GLY A 761 28.71 -8.46 -16.68
C GLY A 761 28.50 -9.41 -15.48
N ASP A 762 27.56 -9.06 -14.62
CA ASP A 762 27.09 -9.89 -13.51
C ASP A 762 25.55 -10.04 -13.55
N ALA A 763 24.94 -10.49 -12.45
CA ALA A 763 23.49 -10.70 -12.38
C ALA A 763 22.66 -9.41 -12.50
N THR A 764 23.25 -8.24 -12.24
CA THR A 764 22.53 -6.95 -12.17
C THR A 764 23.16 -5.86 -13.03
N HIS A 765 24.33 -6.09 -13.64
CA HIS A 765 25.03 -5.13 -14.47
C HIS A 765 25.53 -5.76 -15.76
N PHE A 766 25.50 -5.00 -16.85
CA PHE A 766 26.12 -5.42 -18.10
C PHE A 766 27.62 -5.12 -18.09
N GLY A 767 28.37 -5.78 -18.97
CA GLY A 767 29.82 -5.56 -19.07
C GLY A 767 30.16 -4.21 -19.71
N ASP A 768 31.15 -3.51 -19.18
CA ASP A 768 31.60 -2.20 -19.67
C ASP A 768 33.14 -2.07 -19.55
N SER A 769 33.73 -1.02 -20.11
CA SER A 769 35.18 -0.79 -20.06
C SER A 769 35.55 0.69 -19.84
N ILE A 770 36.70 0.92 -19.21
CA ILE A 770 37.30 2.24 -19.01
C ILE A 770 38.79 2.19 -19.35
N SER A 771 39.36 3.29 -19.84
CA SER A 771 40.76 3.33 -20.29
C SER A 771 41.53 4.52 -19.73
N ALA A 772 42.83 4.34 -19.52
CA ALA A 772 43.77 5.38 -19.07
C ALA A 772 45.09 5.25 -19.83
N THR A 773 45.80 6.37 -20.00
CA THR A 773 47.11 6.36 -20.67
C THR A 773 48.23 6.13 -19.64
N LEU A 774 49.18 5.27 -19.99
CA LEU A 774 50.48 5.14 -19.33
C LEU A 774 51.53 5.82 -20.21
N THR A 775 52.28 6.74 -19.62
CA THR A 775 53.45 7.38 -20.25
C THR A 775 54.71 6.94 -19.51
N VAL A 776 55.65 6.34 -20.24
CA VAL A 776 56.96 5.91 -19.74
C VAL A 776 58.02 6.83 -20.33
N ASN A 777 58.58 7.71 -19.51
CA ASN A 777 59.64 8.63 -19.89
C ASN A 777 60.99 7.92 -19.93
N ALA A 778 61.81 8.24 -20.95
CA ALA A 778 63.20 7.85 -21.00
C ALA A 778 64.04 8.73 -20.07
N VAL A 779 65.00 8.14 -19.35
CA VAL A 779 65.96 8.87 -18.51
C VAL A 779 67.35 8.42 -18.91
N SER A 780 68.22 9.34 -19.32
CA SER A 780 69.62 9.00 -19.59
C SER A 780 70.44 8.97 -18.30
N VAL A 781 71.10 7.84 -18.04
CA VAL A 781 71.89 7.55 -16.83
C VAL A 781 73.34 7.23 -17.19
N LEU A 782 74.26 7.51 -16.26
CA LEU A 782 75.66 7.09 -16.34
C LEU A 782 75.84 5.77 -15.62
N THR A 783 76.35 4.76 -16.31
CA THR A 783 76.59 3.41 -15.75
C THR A 783 77.90 3.33 -15.00
N ASN A 784 78.08 2.29 -14.18
CA ASN A 784 79.34 1.98 -13.49
C ASN A 784 80.53 1.76 -14.44
N ASN A 785 80.26 1.51 -15.72
CA ASN A 785 81.26 1.38 -16.79
C ASN A 785 81.50 2.69 -17.55
N GLY A 786 80.89 3.80 -17.12
CA GLY A 786 81.03 5.11 -17.76
C GLY A 786 80.23 5.28 -19.05
N GLN A 787 79.29 4.38 -19.36
CA GLN A 787 78.42 4.50 -20.53
C GLN A 787 77.17 5.32 -20.22
N ILE A 788 76.62 6.00 -21.23
CA ILE A 788 75.30 6.61 -21.16
C ILE A 788 74.29 5.59 -21.64
N SER A 789 73.30 5.27 -20.80
CA SER A 789 72.23 4.31 -21.09
C SER A 789 70.88 4.88 -20.69
N ASP A 790 69.80 4.34 -21.24
CA ASP A 790 68.41 4.59 -20.85
C ASP A 790 67.70 3.31 -20.38
N THR A 791 68.42 2.19 -20.34
CA THR A 791 67.88 0.84 -20.07
C THR A 791 68.71 0.02 -19.09
N ASP A 792 69.96 0.41 -18.80
CA ASP A 792 70.85 -0.33 -17.89
C ASP A 792 70.63 0.10 -16.43
N PHE A 793 70.25 -0.86 -15.56
CA PHE A 793 70.02 -0.63 -14.13
C PHE A 793 71.32 -0.48 -13.32
N ASN A 794 72.51 -0.69 -13.90
CA ASN A 794 73.80 -0.56 -13.22
C ASN A 794 74.32 0.89 -13.21
N TYR A 795 73.45 1.85 -12.94
CA TYR A 795 73.79 3.28 -12.90
C TYR A 795 74.39 3.72 -11.56
N ILE A 796 75.25 4.74 -11.63
CA ILE A 796 76.00 5.26 -10.48
C ILE A 796 75.48 6.62 -10.00
N ASN A 797 75.60 6.87 -8.70
CA ASN A 797 75.37 8.19 -8.10
C ASN A 797 76.60 9.12 -8.27
N LYS A 798 76.50 10.34 -7.74
CA LYS A 798 77.57 11.36 -7.76
C LYS A 798 78.91 10.91 -7.14
N ASN A 799 78.90 9.87 -6.31
CA ASN A 799 80.08 9.33 -5.64
C ASN A 799 80.66 8.10 -6.37
N GLY A 800 80.11 7.73 -7.54
CA GLY A 800 80.55 6.56 -8.31
C GLY A 800 80.07 5.21 -7.78
N ALA A 801 79.22 5.17 -6.75
CA ALA A 801 78.62 3.95 -6.24
C ALA A 801 77.33 3.62 -7.01
N LEU A 802 77.04 2.32 -7.17
CA LEU A 802 75.75 1.86 -7.72
C LEU A 802 74.59 2.48 -6.92
N ALA A 803 73.58 2.92 -7.64
CA ALA A 803 72.44 3.63 -7.10
C ALA A 803 71.12 2.95 -7.49
N THR A 804 70.05 3.30 -6.79
CA THR A 804 68.74 2.63 -6.95
C THR A 804 67.59 3.59 -7.29
N SER A 805 67.85 4.90 -7.27
CA SER A 805 66.86 5.95 -7.56
C SER A 805 67.42 7.20 -8.23
N ASN A 806 68.74 7.41 -8.24
CA ASN A 806 69.38 8.57 -8.87
C ASN A 806 70.64 8.20 -9.66
N SER A 807 70.98 9.03 -10.66
CA SER A 807 72.20 8.88 -11.47
C SER A 807 72.77 10.24 -11.87
N LEU A 808 73.72 10.25 -12.80
CA LEU A 808 74.28 11.42 -13.45
C LEU A 808 73.88 11.47 -14.93
N THR A 809 73.67 12.67 -15.47
CA THR A 809 73.56 12.90 -16.91
C THR A 809 74.95 12.79 -17.57
N LYS A 810 74.98 12.82 -18.91
CA LYS A 810 76.25 12.91 -19.69
C LYS A 810 77.12 14.14 -19.35
N TYR A 811 76.56 15.11 -18.64
CA TYR A 811 77.25 16.32 -18.20
C TYR A 811 77.60 16.30 -16.71
N GLY A 812 77.43 15.16 -16.03
CA GLY A 812 77.73 15.02 -14.60
C GLY A 812 76.70 15.68 -13.67
N GLN A 813 75.52 16.05 -14.18
CA GLN A 813 74.44 16.61 -13.37
C GLN A 813 73.62 15.49 -12.74
N ALA A 814 73.21 15.62 -11.48
CA ALA A 814 72.34 14.62 -10.86
C ALA A 814 70.96 14.54 -11.55
N VAL A 815 70.46 13.34 -11.77
CA VAL A 815 69.14 13.07 -12.35
C VAL A 815 68.41 11.99 -11.55
N SER A 816 67.10 12.14 -11.36
CA SER A 816 66.26 11.07 -10.81
C SER A 816 66.00 10.02 -11.89
N THR A 817 66.24 8.77 -11.55
CA THR A 817 66.04 7.64 -12.50
C THR A 817 64.65 7.06 -12.39
N LYS A 818 64.04 7.16 -11.20
CA LYS A 818 62.69 6.72 -10.89
C LYS A 818 61.75 7.90 -10.71
N SER A 819 60.46 7.62 -10.85
CA SER A 819 59.40 8.57 -10.56
C SER A 819 59.27 8.77 -9.03
N ASN A 820 59.29 10.02 -8.55
CA ASN A 820 59.37 10.34 -7.10
C ASN A 820 57.99 10.68 -6.51
N ASP A 821 57.19 9.65 -6.24
CA ASP A 821 55.81 9.79 -5.73
C ASP A 821 55.70 10.27 -4.27
N GLY A 822 56.82 10.34 -3.54
CA GLY A 822 56.86 10.72 -2.15
C GLY A 822 56.17 9.74 -1.19
N LEU A 823 55.75 8.55 -1.63
CA LEU A 823 55.05 7.58 -0.78
C LEU A 823 56.02 6.77 0.10
N SER A 824 57.32 6.84 -0.17
CA SER A 824 58.36 6.20 0.63
C SER A 824 59.61 7.08 0.73
N ALA A 825 60.46 6.84 1.73
CA ALA A 825 61.75 7.52 1.85
C ALA A 825 62.64 7.36 0.59
N ALA A 826 62.47 6.25 -0.15
CA ALA A 826 63.23 5.96 -1.36
C ALA A 826 62.71 6.69 -2.61
N SER A 827 61.44 7.10 -2.60
CA SER A 827 60.77 7.84 -3.67
C SER A 827 60.50 9.30 -3.28
N ALA A 828 61.24 9.82 -2.30
CA ALA A 828 61.02 11.13 -1.73
C ALA A 828 61.07 12.24 -2.79
N GLY A 829 60.07 13.12 -2.80
CA GLY A 829 60.04 14.31 -3.64
C GLY A 829 60.94 15.43 -3.11
N VAL A 830 60.97 16.59 -3.75
CA VAL A 830 61.73 17.76 -3.24
C VAL A 830 60.89 18.60 -2.28
N ASN A 831 59.59 18.74 -2.58
CA ASN A 831 58.57 19.38 -1.77
C ASN A 831 57.19 18.88 -2.25
N ALA A 832 56.11 19.26 -1.55
CA ALA A 832 54.75 18.90 -1.97
C ALA A 832 54.40 19.42 -3.37
N LEU A 833 54.90 20.59 -3.76
CA LEU A 833 54.64 21.20 -5.06
C LEU A 833 55.18 20.35 -6.21
N GLN A 834 56.40 19.83 -6.10
CA GLN A 834 57.00 18.95 -7.10
C GLN A 834 56.21 17.65 -7.22
N ILE A 835 55.85 17.04 -6.08
CA ILE A 835 55.06 15.80 -6.07
C ILE A 835 53.71 16.04 -6.75
N LYS A 836 53.05 17.18 -6.49
CA LYS A 836 51.78 17.51 -7.14
C LYS A 836 51.92 17.73 -8.65
N ALA A 837 53.02 18.32 -9.10
CA ALA A 837 53.29 18.52 -10.52
C ALA A 837 53.50 17.18 -11.25
N ASP A 838 54.24 16.26 -10.63
CA ASP A 838 54.54 14.94 -11.21
C ASP A 838 53.36 13.97 -11.08
N TYR A 839 52.55 14.12 -10.03
CA TYR A 839 51.40 13.29 -9.70
C TYR A 839 50.17 14.17 -9.46
N PRO A 840 49.51 14.67 -10.51
CA PRO A 840 48.35 15.55 -10.37
C PRO A 840 47.19 14.95 -9.57
N SER A 841 47.12 13.62 -9.46
CA SER A 841 46.12 12.87 -8.69
C SER A 841 46.53 12.57 -7.23
N ALA A 842 47.70 13.04 -6.79
CA ALA A 842 48.13 12.88 -5.40
C ALA A 842 47.07 13.41 -4.43
N ALA A 843 46.79 12.64 -3.38
CA ALA A 843 45.82 12.97 -2.33
C ALA A 843 46.49 13.67 -1.15
N ASP A 844 45.71 14.35 -0.31
CA ASP A 844 46.21 14.95 0.93
C ASP A 844 46.77 13.88 1.87
N GLY A 845 47.90 14.15 2.53
CA GLY A 845 48.49 13.18 3.45
C GLY A 845 49.97 13.35 3.72
N LEU A 846 50.59 12.31 4.26
CA LEU A 846 52.02 12.28 4.55
C LEU A 846 52.84 11.91 3.31
N TYR A 847 53.84 12.73 3.00
CA TYR A 847 54.78 12.47 1.92
C TYR A 847 56.21 12.60 2.41
N TRP A 848 57.09 11.75 1.89
CA TRP A 848 58.52 11.85 2.07
C TRP A 848 59.09 12.88 1.10
N ILE A 849 59.90 13.79 1.63
CA ILE A 849 60.68 14.74 0.83
C ILE A 849 62.16 14.70 1.23
N THR A 850 63.03 15.13 0.32
CA THR A 850 64.46 15.31 0.56
C THR A 850 64.91 16.66 0.00
N ASN A 851 65.69 17.40 0.79
CA ASN A 851 66.29 18.65 0.38
C ASN A 851 67.73 18.71 0.93
N PRO A 852 68.76 18.99 0.11
CA PRO A 852 70.15 19.02 0.57
C PRO A 852 70.43 19.99 1.71
N ASN A 853 69.63 21.06 1.84
CA ASN A 853 69.81 22.10 2.86
C ASN A 853 69.05 21.79 4.17
N ILE A 854 68.24 20.73 4.20
CA ILE A 854 67.48 20.29 5.37
C ILE A 854 68.02 18.92 5.79
N ASN A 855 68.37 18.76 7.06
CA ASN A 855 68.83 17.46 7.63
C ASN A 855 69.96 16.77 6.82
N GLY A 856 70.82 17.56 6.16
CA GLY A 856 71.90 17.04 5.30
C GLY A 856 71.43 16.23 4.09
N GLY A 857 70.17 16.41 3.64
CA GLY A 857 69.58 15.63 2.54
C GLY A 857 68.92 14.32 2.98
N THR A 858 68.84 14.03 4.28
CA THR A 858 68.14 12.85 4.79
C THR A 858 66.63 12.99 4.53
N PRO A 859 65.96 12.03 3.86
CA PRO A 859 64.52 12.09 3.64
C PRO A 859 63.73 12.17 4.95
N PHE A 860 62.69 13.01 4.99
CA PHE A 860 61.80 13.16 6.14
C PHE A 860 60.35 13.35 5.66
N GLN A 861 59.39 13.12 6.56
CA GLN A 861 57.97 13.26 6.23
C GLN A 861 57.50 14.71 6.41
N ILE A 862 56.67 15.16 5.49
CA ILE A 862 55.84 16.36 5.59
C ILE A 862 54.37 15.97 5.48
N TYR A 863 53.47 16.83 5.95
CA TYR A 863 52.07 16.77 5.56
C TYR A 863 51.85 17.69 4.35
N ALA A 864 51.25 17.13 3.30
CA ALA A 864 50.93 17.86 2.07
C ALA A 864 49.42 17.99 1.88
N ASP A 865 48.96 19.19 1.56
CA ASP A 865 47.63 19.45 1.02
C ASP A 865 47.75 19.54 -0.51
N MET A 866 47.22 18.53 -1.17
CA MET A 866 47.24 18.30 -2.61
C MET A 866 45.93 18.70 -3.29
N THR A 867 44.91 19.15 -2.55
CA THR A 867 43.59 19.42 -3.10
C THR A 867 43.24 20.91 -3.09
N THR A 868 43.57 21.65 -2.03
CA THR A 868 43.18 23.06 -1.86
C THR A 868 43.89 23.95 -2.88
N ASP A 869 43.13 24.73 -3.65
CA ASP A 869 43.65 25.70 -4.64
C ASP A 869 44.69 25.10 -5.61
N GLY A 870 44.45 23.88 -6.09
CA GLY A 870 45.36 23.15 -6.99
C GLY A 870 46.46 22.34 -6.30
N GLY A 871 46.58 22.42 -4.97
CA GLY A 871 47.45 21.58 -4.16
C GLY A 871 48.93 21.98 -4.16
N GLY A 872 49.77 21.06 -3.66
CA GLY A 872 51.21 21.25 -3.56
C GLY A 872 51.65 22.03 -2.32
N TRP A 873 50.76 22.19 -1.33
CA TRP A 873 51.04 22.91 -0.09
C TRP A 873 51.78 22.03 0.90
N THR A 874 52.88 22.54 1.46
CA THR A 874 53.59 21.90 2.57
C THR A 874 53.17 22.55 3.89
N LEU A 875 52.71 21.75 4.86
CA LEU A 875 52.44 22.22 6.22
C LEU A 875 53.77 22.61 6.87
N ILE A 876 53.88 23.86 7.34
CA ILE A 876 55.08 24.35 8.05
C ILE A 876 54.82 24.68 9.51
N MET A 877 53.57 24.90 9.92
CA MET A 877 53.21 25.03 11.33
C MET A 877 51.75 24.61 11.57
N CYS A 878 51.50 23.91 12.68
CA CYS A 878 50.17 23.66 13.23
C CYS A 878 50.20 23.98 14.72
N ASN A 879 49.26 24.80 15.18
CA ASN A 879 49.14 25.21 16.57
C ASN A 879 47.69 25.07 17.04
N ASN A 880 47.41 24.07 17.88
CA ASN A 880 46.09 23.80 18.44
C ASN A 880 45.94 24.19 19.92
N ASN A 881 47.01 24.61 20.59
CA ASN A 881 46.97 25.08 21.97
C ASN A 881 48.24 25.88 22.36
N GLY A 882 48.14 26.71 23.40
CA GLY A 882 49.24 27.58 23.85
C GLY A 882 50.34 26.91 24.70
N SER A 883 50.29 25.60 24.96
CA SER A 883 51.18 24.94 25.93
C SER A 883 52.57 24.66 25.35
N GLY A 884 53.63 25.10 26.03
CA GLY A 884 55.00 24.69 25.73
C GLY A 884 55.67 25.40 24.55
N TRP A 885 55.09 26.47 24.02
CA TRP A 885 55.76 27.41 23.11
C TRP A 885 56.63 28.39 23.92
N ASP A 886 57.91 28.54 23.55
CA ASP A 886 58.88 29.39 24.29
C ASP A 886 59.56 30.45 23.40
N GLY A 887 59.00 30.69 22.20
CA GLY A 887 59.56 31.60 21.20
C GLY A 887 60.69 30.98 20.39
N ASN A 888 61.63 30.25 21.00
CA ASN A 888 62.70 29.57 20.29
C ASN A 888 62.17 28.36 19.49
N ASN A 889 61.31 27.56 20.09
CA ASN A 889 60.70 26.40 19.45
C ASN A 889 59.55 26.76 18.49
N ALA A 890 59.21 28.05 18.32
CA ALA A 890 58.18 28.47 17.39
C ALA A 890 58.53 28.17 15.92
N ILE A 891 59.83 28.08 15.60
CA ILE A 891 60.32 27.79 14.24
C ILE A 891 60.69 26.32 14.00
N LEU A 892 60.96 25.55 15.07
CA LEU A 892 61.26 24.11 15.02
C LEU A 892 60.67 23.42 16.26
N ARG A 893 59.69 22.54 16.01
CA ARG A 893 59.01 21.74 17.04
C ARG A 893 58.37 20.51 16.40
N ASN A 894 58.62 19.33 16.98
CA ASN A 894 58.06 18.05 16.50
C ASN A 894 58.35 17.78 15.01
N GLU A 895 59.55 18.13 14.56
CA GLU A 895 59.97 18.14 13.14
C GLU A 895 59.80 16.79 12.43
N THR A 896 59.81 15.69 13.17
CA THR A 896 59.67 14.32 12.65
C THR A 896 58.24 13.78 12.74
N ALA A 897 57.29 14.55 13.27
CA ALA A 897 55.90 14.15 13.45
C ALA A 897 54.91 15.20 12.91
N PRO A 898 54.82 15.36 11.57
CA PRO A 898 53.84 16.25 10.96
C PRO A 898 52.42 15.90 11.41
N THR A 899 51.69 16.90 11.89
CA THR A 899 50.32 16.73 12.35
C THR A 899 49.49 17.95 12.01
N ILE A 900 48.27 17.72 11.54
CA ILE A 900 47.27 18.76 11.28
C ILE A 900 46.33 18.97 12.48
N ASN A 901 46.48 18.22 13.58
CA ASN A 901 45.60 18.30 14.74
C ASN A 901 46.37 18.47 16.07
N GLY A 902 47.61 18.97 16.00
CA GLY A 902 48.55 18.99 17.13
C GLY A 902 49.42 20.24 17.15
N GLN A 903 50.60 20.11 17.76
CA GLN A 903 51.66 21.12 17.71
C GLN A 903 52.76 20.63 16.78
N TYR A 904 53.08 21.42 15.77
CA TYR A 904 54.10 21.11 14.77
C TYR A 904 54.69 22.41 14.23
N SER A 905 56.00 22.48 14.04
CA SER A 905 56.65 23.60 13.37
C SER A 905 57.93 23.14 12.68
N ILE A 906 58.03 23.47 11.40
CA ILE A 906 59.23 23.38 10.57
C ILE A 906 59.44 24.71 9.81
N ILE A 907 59.03 25.83 10.39
CA ILE A 907 59.16 27.17 9.76
C ILE A 907 60.62 27.46 9.39
N ALA A 908 61.60 26.98 10.18
CA ALA A 908 63.02 27.13 9.83
C ALA A 908 63.42 26.43 8.51
N TYR A 909 62.61 25.47 8.04
CA TYR A 909 62.81 24.79 6.75
C TYR A 909 62.04 25.44 5.59
N ALA A 910 61.06 26.31 5.89
CA ALA A 910 60.11 26.83 4.89
C ALA A 910 60.79 27.58 3.73
N ASP A 911 61.91 28.27 3.98
CA ASP A 911 62.67 28.97 2.94
C ASP A 911 63.29 28.05 1.89
N TYR A 912 63.52 26.79 2.23
CA TYR A 912 64.01 25.77 1.29
C TYR A 912 62.88 24.99 0.60
N LEU A 913 61.64 25.15 1.07
CA LEU A 913 60.47 24.40 0.61
C LEU A 913 59.61 25.19 -0.37
N LYS A 914 59.69 26.52 -0.33
CA LYS A 914 58.98 27.44 -1.24
C LYS A 914 59.41 27.30 -2.71
N LYS A 915 58.47 27.54 -3.62
CA LYS A 915 58.63 27.48 -5.08
C LYS A 915 59.83 28.27 -5.61
N SER A 916 60.06 29.44 -5.04
CA SER A 916 61.04 30.41 -5.53
C SER A 916 61.39 31.43 -4.44
N SER A 917 62.49 32.18 -4.63
CA SER A 917 62.89 33.24 -3.69
C SER A 917 61.82 34.31 -3.52
N SER A 918 61.17 34.72 -4.62
CA SER A 918 60.02 35.64 -4.66
C SER A 918 58.90 35.05 -5.51
N GLY A 919 57.67 35.56 -5.36
CA GLY A 919 56.48 35.06 -6.05
C GLY A 919 55.95 33.72 -5.53
N PHE A 920 56.50 33.21 -4.41
CA PHE A 920 56.00 32.02 -3.75
C PHE A 920 54.69 32.32 -3.00
N GLN A 921 53.94 31.28 -2.66
CA GLN A 921 52.67 31.44 -1.96
C GLN A 921 52.73 30.84 -0.56
N TYR A 922 51.97 31.43 0.34
CA TYR A 922 51.71 30.88 1.66
C TYR A 922 50.22 30.97 1.97
N MET A 923 49.77 30.03 2.79
CA MET A 923 48.37 29.95 3.20
C MET A 923 48.32 29.90 4.72
N ILE A 924 47.39 30.64 5.29
CA ILE A 924 47.08 30.60 6.72
C ILE A 924 45.58 30.39 6.84
N ASP A 925 45.18 29.41 7.63
CA ASP A 925 43.78 29.17 7.95
C ASP A 925 43.64 28.68 9.39
N ALA A 926 42.42 28.71 9.90
CA ALA A 926 42.14 28.54 11.31
C ALA A 926 40.74 27.96 11.54
N THR A 927 40.53 27.33 12.71
CA THR A 927 39.28 26.64 13.11
C THR A 927 38.97 25.37 12.31
N THR A 928 38.79 25.50 11.00
CA THR A 928 38.66 24.40 10.04
C THR A 928 39.37 24.81 8.76
N ARG A 929 39.87 23.85 7.97
CA ARG A 929 40.58 24.12 6.70
C ARG A 929 39.82 25.13 5.82
N GLY A 930 40.53 26.09 5.23
CA GLY A 930 39.96 27.11 4.33
C GLY A 930 39.08 28.17 5.01
N ARG A 931 39.21 28.38 6.32
CA ARG A 931 38.45 29.40 7.10
C ARG A 931 39.39 30.38 7.82
N TRP A 932 38.88 31.58 8.09
CA TRP A 932 39.48 32.61 8.96
C TRP A 932 40.95 32.93 8.65
N GLY A 933 41.26 33.26 7.39
CA GLY A 933 42.62 33.48 6.92
C GLY A 933 42.67 33.77 5.42
N GLY A 934 43.61 33.20 4.69
CA GLY A 934 43.73 33.39 3.25
C GLY A 934 44.94 32.71 2.61
N ILE A 935 45.09 32.98 1.31
CA ILE A 935 46.25 32.63 0.48
C ILE A 935 46.89 33.92 -0.01
N TRP A 936 48.20 34.05 0.19
CA TRP A 936 48.98 35.19 -0.23
C TRP A 936 50.15 34.80 -1.12
N THR A 937 50.51 35.71 -2.02
CA THR A 937 51.77 35.71 -2.76
C THR A 937 52.73 36.69 -2.09
N ALA A 938 53.95 36.25 -1.79
CA ALA A 938 55.04 37.13 -1.37
C ALA A 938 55.76 37.67 -2.61
N ASN A 939 55.68 38.97 -2.87
CA ASN A 939 56.17 39.56 -4.14
C ASN A 939 57.70 39.77 -4.15
N GLN A 940 58.33 39.75 -2.96
CA GLN A 940 59.77 39.98 -2.78
C GLN A 940 60.47 38.72 -2.25
N ALA A 941 61.80 38.79 -2.16
CA ALA A 941 62.64 37.73 -1.61
C ALA A 941 62.55 37.63 -0.07
N TYR A 942 61.36 37.29 0.43
CA TYR A 942 61.06 37.22 1.85
C TYR A 942 61.42 35.88 2.48
N SER A 943 61.62 35.91 3.80
CA SER A 943 62.01 34.78 4.63
C SER A 943 60.97 34.49 5.72
N PHE A 944 60.71 33.21 5.96
CA PHE A 944 59.82 32.75 7.03
C PHE A 944 60.44 32.89 8.44
N VAL A 945 61.75 33.15 8.53
CA VAL A 945 62.48 33.37 9.79
C VAL A 945 63.00 34.80 9.93
N ASN A 946 62.50 35.74 9.12
CA ASN A 946 62.87 37.14 9.22
C ASN A 946 62.48 37.71 10.59
N THR A 947 63.39 38.44 11.24
CA THR A 947 63.22 38.88 12.64
C THR A 947 62.68 40.30 12.81
N ASN A 948 62.07 40.85 11.76
CA ASN A 948 61.42 42.16 11.78
C ASN A 948 60.14 42.14 10.92
N ASN A 949 59.34 43.20 11.03
CA ASN A 949 58.02 43.31 10.41
C ASN A 949 58.04 43.95 9.00
N THR A 950 59.17 43.97 8.29
CA THR A 950 59.30 44.72 7.01
C THR A 950 58.80 43.97 5.78
N GLN A 951 58.18 42.78 5.94
CA GLN A 951 57.75 41.90 4.84
C GLN A 951 56.32 42.23 4.38
N THR A 952 56.11 43.45 3.90
CA THR A 952 54.77 44.03 3.64
C THR A 952 54.29 43.93 2.18
N ASP A 953 55.19 43.68 1.22
CA ASP A 953 54.81 43.54 -0.20
C ASP A 953 54.26 42.14 -0.49
N ILE A 954 53.00 41.95 -0.10
CA ILE A 954 52.24 40.71 -0.25
C ILE A 954 50.90 40.98 -0.98
N THR A 955 50.49 40.03 -1.81
CA THR A 955 49.20 40.06 -2.52
C THR A 955 48.29 38.99 -1.93
N LEU A 956 47.11 39.37 -1.43
CA LEU A 956 46.08 38.43 -1.00
C LEU A 956 45.36 37.86 -2.22
N ASN A 957 45.64 36.61 -2.60
CA ASN A 957 45.03 35.93 -3.75
C ASN A 957 43.62 35.44 -3.43
N THR A 958 43.43 34.89 -2.23
CA THR A 958 42.16 34.30 -1.81
C THR A 958 41.94 34.62 -0.35
N LYS A 959 40.79 35.20 -0.03
CA LYS A 959 40.41 35.50 1.35
C LYS A 959 39.49 34.39 1.87
N PHE A 960 39.79 33.88 3.06
CA PHE A 960 38.91 32.95 3.77
C PHE A 960 38.11 33.70 4.83
N ASP A 961 36.78 33.64 4.71
CA ASP A 961 35.81 34.40 5.50
C ASP A 961 35.97 35.93 5.41
N SER A 962 35.19 36.64 6.22
CA SER A 962 35.10 38.10 6.23
C SER A 962 36.01 38.70 7.30
N TRP A 963 37.14 39.26 6.86
CA TRP A 963 38.03 40.09 7.68
C TRP A 963 38.72 41.17 6.82
N SER A 964 39.24 42.21 7.46
CA SER A 964 40.04 43.29 6.86
C SER A 964 41.35 43.45 7.61
N TYR A 965 42.39 43.91 6.91
CA TYR A 965 43.67 44.21 7.54
C TYR A 965 43.51 45.27 8.63
N GLN A 966 43.90 44.95 9.86
CA GLN A 966 43.83 45.85 11.02
C GLN A 966 44.59 45.26 12.23
N GLY A 967 44.93 46.11 13.20
CA GLY A 967 45.69 45.69 14.39
C GLY A 967 44.98 44.71 15.33
N SER A 968 43.65 44.58 15.25
CA SER A 968 42.88 43.56 15.99
C SER A 968 42.61 42.28 15.18
N GLY A 969 43.32 42.09 14.06
CA GLY A 969 43.25 40.90 13.22
C GLY A 969 44.56 40.66 12.48
N ILE A 970 44.49 40.08 11.28
CA ILE A 970 45.66 39.92 10.40
C ILE A 970 46.07 41.31 9.89
N GLU A 971 47.36 41.61 9.89
CA GLU A 971 47.93 42.80 9.24
C GLU A 971 48.60 42.43 7.91
N GLN A 972 48.85 43.43 7.06
CA GLN A 972 49.45 43.21 5.72
C GLN A 972 50.96 42.99 5.81
N ILE A 973 51.38 41.99 6.57
CA ILE A 973 52.76 41.60 6.81
C ILE A 973 52.81 40.08 6.75
N MET A 974 53.72 39.52 5.95
CA MET A 974 53.99 38.08 5.98
C MET A 974 54.44 37.68 7.39
N PRO A 975 53.89 36.61 8.00
CA PRO A 975 54.25 36.21 9.36
C PRO A 975 55.76 36.22 9.59
N TRP A 976 56.19 36.96 10.61
CA TRP A 976 57.60 37.16 10.94
C TRP A 976 57.93 36.62 12.32
N TYR A 977 59.21 36.35 12.55
CA TYR A 977 59.72 35.63 13.71
C TYR A 977 60.20 36.58 14.82
N SER A 978 59.61 36.51 16.01
CA SER A 978 59.95 37.37 17.14
C SER A 978 60.18 36.55 18.42
N PRO A 979 61.33 35.84 18.55
CA PRO A 979 61.56 34.85 19.60
C PRO A 979 61.44 35.38 21.04
N GLY A 980 61.70 36.67 21.25
CA GLY A 980 61.65 37.31 22.57
C GLY A 980 60.32 38.00 22.89
N SER A 981 59.34 37.96 21.98
CA SER A 981 58.08 38.69 22.11
C SER A 981 56.92 37.77 22.48
N GLN A 982 55.80 38.38 22.87
CA GLN A 982 54.56 37.63 23.16
C GLN A 982 54.02 36.92 21.90
N GLY A 983 54.03 37.62 20.76
CA GLY A 983 53.76 37.02 19.45
C GLY A 983 55.04 36.48 18.81
N ALA A 984 55.31 35.19 18.97
CA ALA A 984 56.54 34.57 18.45
C ALA A 984 56.52 34.40 16.92
N ILE A 985 55.36 34.09 16.35
CA ILE A 985 55.13 34.12 14.89
C ILE A 985 53.86 34.94 14.68
N THR A 986 53.99 36.12 14.10
CA THR A 986 52.88 37.07 14.04
C THR A 986 52.86 37.85 12.73
N THR A 987 51.67 38.26 12.31
CA THR A 987 51.51 39.27 11.26
C THR A 987 51.52 40.69 11.81
N SER A 988 51.42 40.89 13.14
CA SER A 988 51.28 42.23 13.72
C SER A 988 52.52 43.11 13.50
N ASN A 989 52.31 44.42 13.37
CA ASN A 989 53.40 45.39 13.37
C ASN A 989 54.08 45.54 14.75
N ASP A 990 53.44 45.12 15.84
CA ASP A 990 53.96 45.17 17.21
C ASP A 990 53.70 43.84 17.93
N ALA A 991 54.74 43.02 18.03
CA ALA A 991 54.67 41.68 18.64
C ALA A 991 54.42 41.65 20.17
N ASN A 992 54.35 42.81 20.85
CA ASN A 992 54.05 42.90 22.28
C ASN A 992 52.85 43.81 22.62
N GLY A 993 52.34 44.58 21.65
CA GLY A 993 51.26 45.56 21.83
C GLY A 993 49.88 45.03 21.39
N ASP A 994 49.45 45.36 20.18
CA ASP A 994 48.22 44.87 19.53
C ASP A 994 48.54 43.71 18.59
N TRP A 995 48.95 42.58 19.16
CA TRP A 995 49.54 41.44 18.47
C TRP A 995 48.50 40.41 18.01
N TRP A 996 47.42 40.88 17.38
CA TRP A 996 46.45 39.99 16.73
C TRP A 996 46.98 39.47 15.39
N GLY A 997 46.29 38.48 14.80
CA GLY A 997 46.82 37.75 13.64
C GLY A 997 48.08 36.95 14.00
N THR A 998 48.23 36.56 15.26
CA THR A 998 49.38 35.79 15.75
C THR A 998 49.13 34.31 15.57
N LEU A 999 50.13 33.61 15.02
CA LEU A 999 50.09 32.18 14.75
C LEU A 999 50.64 31.37 15.93
N VAL A 1000 51.66 31.89 16.60
CA VAL A 1000 52.26 31.27 17.80
C VAL A 1000 52.39 32.32 18.90
N SER A 1001 51.75 32.06 20.04
CA SER A 1001 51.76 32.91 21.23
C SER A 1001 52.59 32.27 22.33
N THR A 1002 53.38 33.08 23.04
CA THR A 1002 54.14 32.66 24.23
C THR A 1002 53.45 33.06 25.54
N ASN A 1003 52.32 33.77 25.48
CA ASN A 1003 51.64 34.31 26.66
C ASN A 1003 50.11 34.41 26.51
N GLY A 1004 49.35 33.82 27.43
CA GLY A 1004 47.96 34.20 27.71
C GLY A 1004 46.87 33.73 26.73
N PHE A 1005 47.20 33.08 25.61
CA PHE A 1005 46.23 32.61 24.61
C PHE A 1005 46.42 31.13 24.25
N SER A 1006 45.34 30.49 23.81
CA SER A 1006 45.37 29.10 23.34
C SER A 1006 44.42 28.93 22.15
N PRO A 1007 44.92 28.74 20.90
CA PRO A 1007 46.33 28.62 20.52
C PRO A 1007 47.12 29.94 20.45
N ALA A 1008 46.49 31.04 20.02
CA ALA A 1008 47.09 32.37 19.89
C ALA A 1008 45.99 33.44 19.64
N PRO A 1009 46.24 34.74 19.90
CA PRO A 1009 45.28 35.79 19.57
C PRO A 1009 45.15 35.97 18.05
N TRP A 1010 43.97 35.65 17.51
CA TRP A 1010 43.76 35.54 16.06
C TRP A 1010 43.00 36.72 15.44
N LEU A 1011 41.67 36.65 15.30
CA LEU A 1011 40.85 37.69 14.63
C LEU A 1011 39.80 38.26 15.59
N GLY A 1012 40.26 39.02 16.58
CA GLY A 1012 39.41 39.71 17.56
C GLY A 1012 38.44 40.71 16.91
N CYS A 1013 38.87 41.39 15.84
CA CYS A 1013 38.07 42.33 15.05
C CYS A 1013 36.72 41.79 14.56
N CYS A 1014 36.67 40.49 14.35
CA CYS A 1014 35.74 39.87 13.41
C CYS A 1014 35.08 38.62 14.01
N GLY A 1015 35.22 38.44 15.33
CA GLY A 1015 34.51 37.41 16.10
C GLY A 1015 35.22 36.05 16.23
N ASN A 1016 36.46 35.90 15.75
CA ASN A 1016 37.24 34.67 15.90
C ASN A 1016 38.54 34.90 16.69
N SER A 1017 38.40 35.33 17.95
CA SER A 1017 39.52 35.60 18.86
C SER A 1017 40.22 34.33 19.36
N ASN A 1018 39.49 33.21 19.42
CA ASN A 1018 40.00 31.90 19.79
C ASN A 1018 39.70 30.88 18.70
N PRO A 1019 40.63 30.68 17.74
CA PRO A 1019 40.36 29.84 16.59
C PRO A 1019 40.35 28.34 16.90
N GLY A 1020 40.77 27.92 18.11
CA GLY A 1020 40.96 26.52 18.47
C GLY A 1020 42.20 25.88 17.83
N ILE A 1021 42.46 26.14 16.54
CA ILE A 1021 43.62 25.64 15.80
C ILE A 1021 43.98 26.59 14.66
N ILE A 1022 45.27 26.72 14.36
CA ILE A 1022 45.83 27.54 13.28
C ILE A 1022 46.82 26.68 12.48
N TRP A 1023 46.80 26.79 11.15
CA TRP A 1023 47.80 26.17 10.27
C TRP A 1023 48.50 27.20 9.40
N TYR A 1024 49.76 26.95 9.10
CA TYR A 1024 50.57 27.73 8.19
C TYR A 1024 51.20 26.82 7.15
N TRP A 1025 51.12 27.22 5.88
CA TRP A 1025 51.54 26.44 4.72
C TRP A 1025 52.38 27.27 3.78
N VAL A 1026 53.22 26.60 3.00
CA VAL A 1026 54.00 27.20 1.91
C VAL A 1026 53.92 26.33 0.66
N ARG A 1027 53.96 26.97 -0.52
CA ARG A 1027 54.28 26.29 -1.76
C ARG A 1027 55.15 27.12 -2.67
#